data_AF-A0A7K1AB88-F1
#
_entry.id   AF-A0A7K1AB88-F1
#
_cell.length_a   1.000
_cell.length_b   1.000
_cell.length_c   1.000
_cell.angle_alpha   90.00
_cell.angle_beta   90.00
_cell.angle_gamma   90.00
#
_symmetry.space_group_name_H-M   'P 1'
#
loop_
_entity.id
_entity.type
_entity.pdbx_description
1 polymer ?
#
loop_
_entity_poly.entity_id
_entity_poly.type
_entity_poly.pdbx_seq_one_letter_code
_entity_poly.pdbx_strand_id
1 'polypeptide(L)'
;MPATAPEKVSVEGLETKWAEKWDSTHVYSFDRSAMRANIYSIDTPPPTVSGSLHVGHVFSYTHTDVVARFQRMLGKEVYYPMGWDDNGLPTERRVQNYFGVRCDPSLPYDANFVPPFEGGDNKSSKAADQLPISRRNFIELCEKLTGEDEKQFEALWRRLGLSVDWSQTYQTISPDAQAVSQKAFLNNLERGEAYQSMAPTLWDVTFRTAVAQAELEDREQPGAYHRIGFDGPNGKIFVETTRPELLPACVALVAHPDDERYQPLFGKTVTTPLFGVEVPIVAHRLASQEKGSGIAMICTFGDVTDVIWWRELDLPNRAILGWDGRILSEAPEVITSEKGKEVFAELAGKTTFSAKQRIVELLQESGDLVGEAKPITHPVKFFEKGDKPLEIVSTRQWYIRNGGRDEELRNELVAKGKNLAFHPDFMRVRYENWVNGLTGDWLISRQRFFGVPIPVWYALDADGNPDFERVLTPSHDLLPVDPSTDVPAGYTEAQRNQPNGFVGEVDIMDTWATSSLTPQLAGGWISDPEKYAKVFPFDLRPQGQDIIRTWLFSSLLRSEQESGQLPWSNAAISGWILDPDRKKMSKSKGNVVVPAEPIDNHGADAVRYWAASARLGTDAAFDEGQMKIGRRLAIKLLNASKFVLSFEPADGIEEVTEAVDQSLLLNLAEVVKDATAAFENYDHTKALEVAESFFWNFTDNYLELVKERAYGQGDYTPAEQASA
;
A
#
# COMPACT_ATOMS: atom_id res chain seq x y z
N MET A 1 26.57 35.89 32.40
CA MET A 1 26.29 34.96 33.52
C MET A 1 26.43 33.55 32.98
N PRO A 2 27.15 32.64 33.67
CA PRO A 2 27.23 31.25 33.25
C PRO A 2 25.82 30.65 33.16
N ALA A 3 25.61 29.76 32.19
CA ALA A 3 24.31 29.11 32.02
C ALA A 3 24.00 28.23 33.25
N THR A 4 22.82 28.39 33.84
CA THR A 4 22.41 27.56 34.98
C THR A 4 21.96 26.18 34.50
N ALA A 5 22.88 25.20 34.53
CA ALA A 5 22.57 23.80 34.26
C ALA A 5 22.13 23.05 35.54
N PRO A 6 21.20 22.08 35.47
CA PRO A 6 20.77 21.32 36.63
C PRO A 6 21.90 20.50 37.25
N GLU A 7 21.84 20.25 38.56
CA GLU A 7 22.86 19.46 39.28
C GLU A 7 22.94 18.02 38.73
N LYS A 8 21.80 17.41 38.40
CA LYS A 8 21.70 16.14 37.70
C LYS A 8 21.08 16.36 36.32
N VAL A 9 21.80 16.01 35.26
CA VAL A 9 21.24 16.00 33.90
C VAL A 9 20.37 14.76 33.68
N SER A 10 19.31 14.95 32.92
CA SER A 10 18.30 13.94 32.62
C SER A 10 17.61 14.31 31.31
N VAL A 11 17.09 13.29 30.61
CA VAL A 11 16.28 13.46 29.39
C VAL A 11 14.79 13.60 29.71
N GLU A 12 14.38 13.34 30.96
CA GLU A 12 12.98 13.40 31.38
C GLU A 12 12.44 14.83 31.23
N GLY A 13 11.27 14.97 30.58
CA GLY A 13 10.57 16.25 30.41
C GLY A 13 11.15 17.17 29.33
N LEU A 14 12.31 16.87 28.75
CA LEU A 14 12.88 17.67 27.65
C LEU A 14 12.01 17.60 26.40
N GLU A 15 11.51 16.41 26.07
CA GLU A 15 10.63 16.20 24.91
C GLU A 15 9.36 17.05 25.00
N THR A 16 8.68 17.03 26.14
CA THR A 16 7.48 17.85 26.38
C THR A 16 7.79 19.34 26.24
N LYS A 17 8.86 19.81 26.90
CA LYS A 17 9.28 21.21 26.83
C LYS A 17 9.54 21.66 25.40
N TRP A 18 10.28 20.88 24.61
CA TRP A 18 10.65 21.26 23.26
C TRP A 18 9.50 21.10 22.27
N ALA A 19 8.64 20.09 22.42
CA ALA A 19 7.43 19.94 21.63
C ALA A 19 6.51 21.17 21.78
N GLU A 20 6.21 21.58 23.02
CA GLU A 20 5.42 22.79 23.30
C GLU A 20 6.07 24.06 22.73
N LYS A 21 7.40 24.14 22.82
CA LYS A 21 8.14 25.28 22.28
C LYS A 21 8.05 25.34 20.76
N TRP A 22 8.29 24.22 20.08
CA TRP A 22 8.23 24.13 18.61
C TRP A 22 6.84 24.45 18.07
N ASP A 23 5.79 23.97 18.75
CA ASP A 23 4.40 24.24 18.40
C ASP A 23 4.05 25.72 18.59
N SER A 24 4.38 26.29 19.75
CA SER A 24 4.08 27.71 20.03
C SER A 24 4.86 28.71 19.18
N THR A 25 6.04 28.34 18.69
CA THR A 25 6.84 29.19 17.79
C THR A 25 6.63 28.88 16.32
N HIS A 26 5.79 27.90 15.97
CA HIS A 26 5.56 27.48 14.58
C HIS A 26 6.86 27.19 13.82
N VAL A 27 7.81 26.53 14.48
CA VAL A 27 9.20 26.40 13.99
C VAL A 27 9.32 25.64 12.66
N TYR A 28 8.34 24.78 12.35
CA TYR A 28 8.31 23.97 11.14
C TYR A 28 7.28 24.45 10.11
N SER A 29 6.63 25.59 10.34
CA SER A 29 5.64 26.11 9.40
C SER A 29 6.29 26.51 8.08
N PHE A 30 5.64 26.10 6.98
CA PHE A 30 6.16 26.31 5.64
C PHE A 30 5.97 27.77 5.18
N ASP A 31 7.09 28.45 4.86
CA ASP A 31 7.06 29.77 4.26
C ASP A 31 6.79 29.71 2.75
N ARG A 32 5.54 30.01 2.41
CA ARG A 32 5.06 30.08 1.02
C ARG A 32 5.76 31.16 0.19
N SER A 33 6.40 32.15 0.81
CA SER A 33 7.10 33.23 0.10
C SER A 33 8.42 32.75 -0.55
N ALA A 34 8.94 31.61 -0.12
CA ALA A 34 10.17 31.04 -0.65
C ALA A 34 10.06 30.72 -2.16
N MET A 35 11.17 30.93 -2.87
CA MET A 35 11.32 30.54 -4.27
C MET A 35 11.55 29.03 -4.37
N ARG A 36 11.05 28.36 -5.44
CA ARG A 36 11.20 26.91 -5.67
C ARG A 36 12.63 26.39 -5.46
N ALA A 37 13.65 27.14 -5.91
CA ALA A 37 15.06 26.76 -5.77
C ALA A 37 15.55 26.64 -4.31
N ASN A 38 14.87 27.31 -3.39
CA ASN A 38 15.14 27.26 -1.96
C ASN A 38 14.21 26.30 -1.21
N ILE A 39 13.21 25.74 -1.89
CA ILE A 39 12.27 24.78 -1.31
C ILE A 39 12.83 23.36 -1.41
N TYR A 40 12.73 22.60 -0.32
CA TYR A 40 12.91 21.15 -0.32
C TYR A 40 11.59 20.50 0.09
N SER A 41 10.97 19.78 -0.84
CA SER A 41 9.61 19.26 -0.72
C SER A 41 9.60 17.74 -0.58
N ILE A 42 8.85 17.26 0.40
CA ILE A 42 8.78 15.84 0.78
C ILE A 42 7.36 15.34 0.58
N ASP A 43 7.20 14.28 -0.19
CA ASP A 43 5.93 13.61 -0.42
C ASP A 43 5.82 12.42 0.52
N THR A 44 5.16 12.63 1.66
CA THR A 44 5.12 11.72 2.80
C THR A 44 4.07 10.60 2.60
N PRO A 45 4.39 9.33 2.89
CA PRO A 45 3.44 8.21 2.75
C PRO A 45 2.30 8.34 3.76
N PRO A 46 1.05 8.59 3.35
CA PRO A 46 -0.06 8.72 4.29
C PRO A 46 -0.28 7.37 5.00
N PRO A 47 -0.20 7.30 6.35
CA PRO A 47 -0.40 6.04 7.05
C PRO A 47 -1.90 5.70 7.06
N THR A 48 -2.23 4.43 6.83
CA THR A 48 -3.62 3.96 6.81
C THR A 48 -4.24 3.99 8.20
N VAL A 49 -5.39 4.66 8.32
CA VAL A 49 -6.11 4.82 9.59
C VAL A 49 -6.93 3.55 9.91
N SER A 50 -6.22 2.54 10.41
CA SER A 50 -6.74 1.16 10.57
C SER A 50 -6.43 0.52 11.94
N GLY A 51 -6.22 1.34 12.97
CA GLY A 51 -5.87 0.88 14.31
C GLY A 51 -4.73 1.68 14.90
N SER A 52 -3.77 1.01 15.51
CA SER A 52 -2.57 1.67 16.04
C SER A 52 -1.43 1.63 15.03
N LEU A 53 -0.60 2.68 15.04
CA LEU A 53 0.72 2.66 14.42
C LEU A 53 1.58 1.56 15.07
N HIS A 54 2.52 1.03 14.29
CA HIS A 54 3.56 0.10 14.74
C HIS A 54 4.95 0.69 14.57
N VAL A 55 5.96 0.09 15.22
CA VAL A 55 7.34 0.60 15.22
C VAL A 55 7.96 0.79 13.83
N GLY A 56 7.53 -0.01 12.83
CA GLY A 56 7.92 0.19 11.44
C GLY A 56 7.58 1.58 10.85
N HIS A 57 6.52 2.24 11.33
CA HIS A 57 6.25 3.63 10.93
C HIS A 57 7.28 4.57 11.55
N VAL A 58 7.52 4.45 12.86
CA VAL A 58 8.53 5.27 13.55
C VAL A 58 9.90 5.14 12.91
N PHE A 59 10.24 3.93 12.48
CA PHE A 59 11.47 3.65 11.76
C PHE A 59 11.62 4.46 10.47
N SER A 60 10.70 4.31 9.50
CA SER A 60 10.82 4.97 8.21
C SER A 60 10.61 6.50 8.29
N TYR A 61 9.74 6.96 9.18
CA TYR A 61 9.51 8.40 9.38
C TYR A 61 10.72 9.08 10.04
N THR A 62 11.46 8.38 10.91
CA THR A 62 12.71 8.93 11.47
C THR A 62 13.75 9.16 10.37
N HIS A 63 13.92 8.21 9.43
CA HIS A 63 14.85 8.39 8.31
C HIS A 63 14.53 9.63 7.47
N THR A 64 13.24 9.90 7.28
CA THR A 64 12.79 11.10 6.56
C THR A 64 13.05 12.37 7.36
N ASP A 65 12.74 12.34 8.66
CA ASP A 65 12.86 13.50 9.53
C ASP A 65 14.30 13.97 9.72
N VAL A 66 15.27 13.05 9.75
CA VAL A 66 16.70 13.43 9.81
C VAL A 66 17.14 14.18 8.56
N VAL A 67 16.66 13.78 7.38
CA VAL A 67 16.92 14.48 6.12
C VAL A 67 16.20 15.84 6.08
N ALA A 68 14.93 15.89 6.50
CA ALA A 68 14.16 17.14 6.57
C ALA A 68 14.86 18.18 7.47
N ARG A 69 15.35 17.76 8.65
CA ARG A 69 16.10 18.62 9.56
C ARG A 69 17.43 19.06 8.97
N PHE A 70 18.16 18.15 8.33
CA PHE A 70 19.41 18.49 7.63
C PHE A 70 19.18 19.58 6.57
N GLN A 71 18.16 19.44 5.72
CA GLN A 71 17.84 20.43 4.68
C GLN A 71 17.46 21.79 5.28
N ARG A 72 16.68 21.82 6.38
CA ARG A 72 16.41 23.07 7.11
C ARG A 72 17.69 23.73 7.64
N MET A 73 18.60 22.92 8.20
CA MET A 73 19.88 23.42 8.71
C MET A 73 20.82 23.94 7.60
N LEU A 74 20.65 23.47 6.36
CA LEU A 74 21.28 24.06 5.17
C LEU A 74 20.59 25.35 4.67
N GLY A 75 19.54 25.81 5.34
CA GLY A 75 18.80 27.02 4.98
C GLY A 75 17.73 26.81 3.90
N LYS A 76 17.34 25.57 3.60
CA LYS A 76 16.18 25.29 2.73
C LYS A 76 14.88 25.50 3.46
N GLU A 77 13.89 25.99 2.73
CA GLU A 77 12.50 26.02 3.17
C GLU A 77 11.87 24.64 2.94
N VAL A 78 11.54 23.91 4.02
CA VAL A 78 11.14 22.51 3.90
C VAL A 78 9.62 22.36 3.90
N TYR A 79 9.07 21.95 2.76
CA TYR A 79 7.67 21.55 2.65
C TYR A 79 7.52 20.08 3.08
N TYR A 80 7.04 19.86 4.31
CA TYR A 80 6.88 18.52 4.88
C TYR A 80 5.47 18.33 5.47
N PRO A 81 4.48 17.99 4.61
CA PRO A 81 3.08 17.77 5.00
C PRO A 81 2.86 16.37 5.58
N MET A 82 1.74 16.20 6.29
CA MET A 82 1.24 14.90 6.76
C MET A 82 -0.08 14.54 6.09
N GLY A 83 -0.14 13.37 5.45
CA GLY A 83 -1.39 12.84 4.93
C GLY A 83 -1.93 11.72 5.82
N TRP A 84 -3.23 11.45 5.75
CA TRP A 84 -3.90 10.30 6.35
C TRP A 84 -4.62 9.51 5.26
N ASP A 85 -4.42 8.20 5.23
CA ASP A 85 -5.09 7.34 4.26
C ASP A 85 -6.32 6.69 4.90
N ASP A 86 -7.45 7.36 4.75
CA ASP A 86 -8.66 7.09 5.52
C ASP A 86 -9.64 6.19 4.79
N ASN A 87 -9.51 6.02 3.48
CA ASN A 87 -10.50 5.26 2.71
C ASN A 87 -10.18 3.76 2.59
N GLY A 88 -11.17 3.03 2.07
CA GLY A 88 -11.03 1.63 1.67
C GLY A 88 -11.30 0.63 2.79
N LEU A 89 -11.07 -0.64 2.43
CA LEU A 89 -11.41 -1.79 3.26
C LEU A 89 -10.84 -1.77 4.69
N PRO A 90 -9.59 -1.31 4.95
CA PRO A 90 -9.04 -1.29 6.30
C PRO A 90 -9.89 -0.46 7.28
N THR A 91 -10.34 0.72 6.85
CA THR A 91 -11.20 1.59 7.63
C THR A 91 -12.59 1.01 7.81
N GLU A 92 -13.18 0.47 6.73
CA GLU A 92 -14.49 -0.17 6.82
C GLU A 92 -14.49 -1.33 7.83
N ARG A 93 -13.45 -2.18 7.80
CA ARG A 93 -13.30 -3.28 8.77
C ARG A 93 -13.12 -2.77 10.20
N ARG A 94 -12.38 -1.68 10.37
CA ARG A 94 -12.19 -1.06 11.68
C ARG A 94 -13.52 -0.60 12.26
N VAL A 95 -14.32 0.11 11.48
CA VAL A 95 -15.67 0.59 11.85
C VAL A 95 -16.61 -0.58 12.14
N GLN A 96 -16.63 -1.60 11.27
CA GLN A 96 -17.43 -2.80 11.45
C GLN A 96 -17.13 -3.51 12.78
N ASN A 97 -15.85 -3.64 13.12
CA ASN A 97 -15.42 -4.26 14.36
C ASN A 97 -15.67 -3.37 15.58
N TYR A 98 -15.40 -2.07 15.47
CA TYR A 98 -15.51 -1.14 16.59
C TYR A 98 -16.97 -0.90 17.01
N PHE A 99 -17.86 -0.67 16.05
CA PHE A 99 -19.26 -0.36 16.29
C PHE A 99 -20.19 -1.57 16.17
N GLY A 100 -19.72 -2.73 15.67
CA GLY A 100 -20.55 -3.93 15.47
C GLY A 100 -21.64 -3.74 14.40
N VAL A 101 -21.33 -2.97 13.35
CA VAL A 101 -22.25 -2.66 12.24
C VAL A 101 -21.73 -3.25 10.94
N ARG A 102 -22.58 -3.35 9.92
CA ARG A 102 -22.20 -3.65 8.53
C ARG A 102 -22.99 -2.77 7.57
N CYS A 103 -22.38 -2.37 6.47
CA CYS A 103 -23.07 -1.58 5.45
C CYS A 103 -24.02 -2.46 4.63
N ASP A 104 -25.26 -2.00 4.47
CA ASP A 104 -26.25 -2.48 3.53
C ASP A 104 -26.83 -1.26 2.78
N PRO A 105 -26.37 -0.99 1.54
CA PRO A 105 -26.82 0.17 0.77
C PRO A 105 -28.32 0.20 0.45
N SER A 106 -29.03 -0.93 0.59
CA SER A 106 -30.48 -0.99 0.34
C SER A 106 -31.31 -0.38 1.48
N LEU A 107 -30.69 -0.15 2.64
CA LEU A 107 -31.37 0.41 3.80
C LEU A 107 -31.45 1.95 3.72
N PRO A 108 -32.58 2.56 4.13
CA PRO A 108 -32.72 4.01 4.18
C PRO A 108 -31.85 4.62 5.27
N TYR A 109 -31.47 5.88 5.08
CA TYR A 109 -30.75 6.65 6.09
C TYR A 109 -31.57 6.85 7.36
N ASP A 110 -30.95 6.64 8.52
CA ASP A 110 -31.52 6.93 9.84
C ASP A 110 -30.72 8.06 10.52
N ALA A 111 -31.32 9.25 10.60
CA ALA A 111 -30.69 10.43 11.20
C ALA A 111 -30.45 10.32 12.71
N ASN A 112 -31.09 9.37 13.39
CA ASN A 112 -30.95 9.16 14.83
C ASN A 112 -30.25 7.83 15.17
N PHE A 113 -29.54 7.25 14.20
CA PHE A 113 -28.84 5.99 14.39
C PHE A 113 -27.81 6.10 15.52
N VAL A 114 -27.83 5.13 16.44
CA VAL A 114 -26.83 4.97 17.50
C VAL A 114 -26.20 3.59 17.34
N PRO A 115 -24.86 3.48 17.26
CA PRO A 115 -24.19 2.20 17.09
C PRO A 115 -24.39 1.30 18.33
N PRO A 116 -24.47 -0.03 18.15
CA PRO A 116 -24.70 -0.95 19.26
C PRO A 116 -23.52 -1.07 20.24
N PHE A 117 -22.32 -0.63 19.84
CA PHE A 117 -21.11 -0.60 20.67
C PHE A 117 -20.37 0.72 20.48
N GLU A 118 -19.67 1.20 21.51
CA GLU A 118 -18.71 2.32 21.45
C GLU A 118 -17.45 1.97 22.28
N GLY A 119 -16.33 2.69 22.13
CA GLY A 119 -15.17 2.55 23.02
C GLY A 119 -14.30 1.30 22.83
N GLY A 120 -14.51 0.50 21.77
CA GLY A 120 -13.79 -0.76 21.56
C GLY A 120 -14.34 -1.94 22.38
N ASP A 121 -15.55 -1.83 22.90
CA ASP A 121 -16.26 -2.88 23.66
C ASP A 121 -16.50 -4.16 22.84
N ASN A 122 -16.45 -4.08 21.52
CA ASN A 122 -16.63 -5.20 20.62
C ASN A 122 -15.28 -5.79 20.15
N LYS A 123 -14.71 -6.71 20.93
CA LYS A 123 -13.56 -7.51 20.49
C LYS A 123 -14.02 -8.62 19.55
N SER A 124 -14.07 -8.30 18.26
CA SER A 124 -14.30 -9.24 17.15
C SER A 124 -15.72 -9.84 17.07
N SER A 125 -16.70 -9.06 16.60
CA SER A 125 -18.00 -9.58 16.15
C SER A 125 -17.86 -10.38 14.85
N LYS A 126 -18.56 -11.52 14.73
CA LYS A 126 -18.71 -12.19 13.44
C LYS A 126 -19.61 -11.34 12.54
N ALA A 127 -19.41 -11.42 11.22
CA ALA A 127 -20.23 -10.68 10.26
C ALA A 127 -21.75 -10.94 10.40
N ALA A 128 -22.14 -12.14 10.87
CA ALA A 128 -23.54 -12.49 11.12
C ALA A 128 -24.17 -11.74 12.31
N ASP A 129 -23.36 -11.28 13.26
CA ASP A 129 -23.79 -10.59 14.48
C ASP A 129 -23.79 -9.06 14.30
N GLN A 130 -23.30 -8.57 13.16
CA GLN A 130 -23.22 -7.14 12.86
C GLN A 130 -24.56 -6.58 12.36
N LEU A 131 -24.97 -5.45 12.94
CA LEU A 131 -26.21 -4.75 12.59
C LEU A 131 -26.09 -4.11 11.19
N PRO A 132 -26.94 -4.47 10.21
CA PRO A 132 -26.94 -3.81 8.90
C PRO A 132 -27.46 -2.37 9.02
N ILE A 133 -26.76 -1.43 8.40
CA ILE A 133 -27.11 0.01 8.37
C ILE A 133 -26.95 0.58 6.97
N SER A 134 -27.59 1.72 6.70
CA SER A 134 -27.46 2.40 5.40
C SER A 134 -26.01 2.78 5.09
N ARG A 135 -25.68 2.92 3.80
CA ARG A 135 -24.36 3.41 3.36
C ARG A 135 -24.02 4.75 3.98
N ARG A 136 -24.98 5.69 4.02
CA ARG A 136 -24.74 7.02 4.59
C ARG A 136 -24.42 6.97 6.09
N ASN A 137 -25.16 6.21 6.88
CA ASN A 137 -24.84 6.03 8.30
C ASN A 137 -23.46 5.38 8.48
N PHE A 138 -23.11 4.43 7.62
CA PHE A 138 -21.82 3.75 7.68
C PHE A 138 -20.66 4.71 7.37
N ILE A 139 -20.79 5.57 6.35
CA ILE A 139 -19.82 6.61 6.01
C ILE A 139 -19.63 7.60 7.18
N GLU A 140 -20.71 8.05 7.80
CA GLU A 140 -20.65 8.96 8.97
C GLU A 140 -19.87 8.33 10.15
N LEU A 141 -20.01 7.01 10.36
CA LEU A 141 -19.21 6.30 11.37
C LEU A 141 -17.75 6.12 10.96
N CYS A 142 -17.46 5.95 9.67
CA CYS A 142 -16.09 5.94 9.15
C CYS A 142 -15.40 7.28 9.40
N GLU A 143 -16.04 8.40 9.06
CA GLU A 143 -15.51 9.75 9.30
C GLU A 143 -15.32 10.05 10.79
N LYS A 144 -16.28 9.64 11.64
CA LYS A 144 -16.17 9.80 13.10
C LYS A 144 -14.93 9.08 13.65
N LEU A 145 -14.75 7.80 13.31
CA LEU A 145 -13.69 6.98 13.90
C LEU A 145 -12.30 7.33 13.35
N THR A 146 -12.20 7.61 12.05
CA THR A 146 -10.93 8.05 11.43
C THR A 146 -10.43 9.34 12.06
N GLY A 147 -11.32 10.34 12.22
CA GLY A 147 -10.96 11.59 12.90
C GLY A 147 -10.56 11.46 14.38
N GLU A 148 -10.97 10.39 15.07
CA GLU A 148 -10.49 10.07 16.42
C GLU A 148 -9.10 9.42 16.39
N ASP A 149 -8.85 8.52 15.44
CA ASP A 149 -7.57 7.83 15.28
C ASP A 149 -6.45 8.76 14.81
N GLU A 150 -6.75 9.67 13.88
CA GLU A 150 -5.81 10.68 13.39
C GLU A 150 -5.25 11.52 14.55
N LYS A 151 -6.09 11.90 15.52
CA LYS A 151 -5.64 12.63 16.73
C LYS A 151 -4.65 11.80 17.54
N GLN A 152 -4.87 10.48 17.66
CA GLN A 152 -3.96 9.59 18.36
C GLN A 152 -2.64 9.43 17.61
N PHE A 153 -2.69 9.38 16.27
CA PHE A 153 -1.51 9.28 15.42
C PHE A 153 -0.68 10.56 15.49
N GLU A 154 -1.33 11.72 15.32
CA GLU A 154 -0.69 13.02 15.48
C GLU A 154 -0.05 13.17 16.86
N ALA A 155 -0.76 12.81 17.95
CA ALA A 155 -0.20 12.86 19.29
C ALA A 155 1.07 11.99 19.43
N LEU A 156 1.08 10.79 18.86
CA LEU A 156 2.25 9.92 18.84
C LEU A 156 3.41 10.55 18.06
N TRP A 157 3.14 11.14 16.89
CA TRP A 157 4.16 11.75 16.04
C TRP A 157 4.75 13.03 16.62
N ARG A 158 3.92 13.87 17.24
CA ARG A 158 4.35 15.04 18.01
C ARG A 158 5.24 14.61 19.16
N ARG A 159 4.87 13.54 19.86
CA ARG A 159 5.66 12.96 20.94
C ARG A 159 7.01 12.40 20.46
N LEU A 160 7.05 11.78 19.28
CA LEU A 160 8.31 11.37 18.64
C LEU A 160 9.17 12.58 18.22
N GLY A 161 8.58 13.77 18.11
CA GLY A 161 9.27 14.99 17.71
C GLY A 161 9.49 15.11 16.21
N LEU A 162 8.54 14.65 15.38
CA LEU A 162 8.62 14.89 13.94
C LEU A 162 8.57 16.38 13.61
N SER A 163 9.37 16.79 12.63
CA SER A 163 9.50 18.17 12.16
C SER A 163 8.56 18.48 10.99
N VAL A 164 7.30 18.12 11.17
CA VAL A 164 6.22 18.28 10.17
C VAL A 164 5.49 19.60 10.39
N ASP A 165 5.00 20.21 9.31
CA ASP A 165 4.05 21.32 9.42
C ASP A 165 2.63 20.77 9.62
N TRP A 166 2.18 20.73 10.87
CA TRP A 166 0.85 20.25 11.24
C TRP A 166 -0.31 21.11 10.72
N SER A 167 -0.04 22.28 10.12
CA SER A 167 -1.05 23.04 9.38
C SER A 167 -1.24 22.56 7.94
N GLN A 168 -0.33 21.73 7.42
CA GLN A 168 -0.38 21.16 6.08
C GLN A 168 -0.75 19.67 6.16
N THR A 169 -2.01 19.40 6.53
CA THR A 169 -2.56 18.05 6.56
C THR A 169 -3.54 17.80 5.42
N TYR A 170 -3.71 16.55 5.03
CA TYR A 170 -4.76 16.12 4.10
C TYR A 170 -5.25 14.72 4.44
N GLN A 171 -6.49 14.44 4.06
CA GLN A 171 -7.14 13.13 4.21
C GLN A 171 -7.52 12.63 2.83
N THR A 172 -7.24 11.36 2.51
CA THR A 172 -7.53 10.78 1.19
C THR A 172 -9.03 10.65 0.88
N ILE A 173 -9.90 10.94 1.84
CA ILE A 173 -11.36 10.95 1.65
C ILE A 173 -11.99 12.34 1.79
N SER A 174 -11.19 13.36 2.08
CA SER A 174 -11.70 14.74 2.14
C SER A 174 -12.35 15.18 0.82
N PRO A 175 -13.29 16.15 0.84
CA PRO A 175 -13.89 16.67 -0.39
C PRO A 175 -12.86 17.14 -1.43
N ASP A 176 -11.79 17.80 -0.98
CA ASP A 176 -10.67 18.22 -1.84
C ASP A 176 -9.97 17.02 -2.48
N ALA A 177 -9.73 15.95 -1.72
CA ALA A 177 -9.12 14.73 -2.24
C ALA A 177 -10.02 14.00 -3.24
N GLN A 178 -11.32 13.90 -2.95
CA GLN A 178 -12.30 13.36 -3.87
C GLN A 178 -12.30 14.14 -5.18
N ALA A 179 -12.30 15.48 -5.13
CA ALA A 179 -12.30 16.32 -6.32
C ALA A 179 -11.02 16.13 -7.17
N VAL A 180 -9.85 16.07 -6.53
CA VAL A 180 -8.57 15.79 -7.22
C VAL A 180 -8.58 14.42 -7.90
N SER A 181 -9.01 13.38 -7.18
CA SER A 181 -9.07 12.01 -7.71
C SER A 181 -10.07 11.87 -8.86
N GLN A 182 -11.25 12.46 -8.73
CA GLN A 182 -12.27 12.45 -9.77
C GLN A 182 -11.84 13.23 -11.00
N LYS A 183 -11.21 14.40 -10.82
CA LYS A 183 -10.64 15.17 -11.94
C LYS A 183 -9.58 14.35 -12.68
N ALA A 184 -8.65 13.73 -11.95
CA ALA A 184 -7.60 12.92 -12.55
C ALA A 184 -8.18 11.71 -13.31
N PHE A 185 -9.24 11.09 -12.79
CA PHE A 185 -9.96 10.02 -13.50
C PHE A 185 -10.64 10.52 -14.78
N LEU A 186 -11.34 11.66 -14.72
CA LEU A 186 -12.00 12.24 -15.91
C LEU A 186 -10.99 12.63 -16.98
N ASN A 187 -9.85 13.18 -16.58
CA ASN A 187 -8.71 13.44 -17.46
C ASN A 187 -8.23 12.16 -18.17
N ASN A 188 -8.10 11.04 -17.46
CA ASN A 188 -7.75 9.76 -18.11
C ASN A 188 -8.85 9.26 -19.04
N LEU A 189 -10.10 9.44 -18.67
CA LEU A 189 -11.24 9.02 -19.48
C LEU A 189 -11.25 9.77 -20.80
N GLU A 190 -11.04 11.09 -20.76
CA GLU A 190 -10.91 11.94 -21.96
C GLU A 190 -9.75 11.51 -22.86
N ARG A 191 -8.62 11.09 -22.26
CA ARG A 191 -7.46 10.56 -22.99
C ARG A 191 -7.57 9.10 -23.42
N GLY A 192 -8.66 8.39 -23.09
CA GLY A 192 -8.82 6.95 -23.38
C GLY A 192 -7.89 6.03 -22.56
N GLU A 193 -7.31 6.55 -21.48
CA GLU A 193 -6.46 5.83 -20.53
C GLU A 193 -7.29 5.12 -19.47
N ALA A 194 -8.43 5.70 -19.07
CA ALA A 194 -9.42 5.06 -18.22
C ALA A 194 -10.53 4.45 -19.09
N TYR A 195 -10.83 3.17 -18.87
CA TYR A 195 -11.83 2.46 -19.68
C TYR A 195 -12.48 1.33 -18.89
N GLN A 196 -13.67 0.91 -19.34
CA GLN A 196 -14.34 -0.27 -18.81
C GLN A 196 -14.07 -1.51 -19.65
N SER A 197 -13.97 -2.64 -18.98
CA SER A 197 -13.95 -3.95 -19.65
C SER A 197 -14.78 -4.94 -18.85
N MET A 198 -15.63 -5.70 -19.56
CA MET A 198 -16.15 -6.96 -19.03
C MET A 198 -15.00 -7.97 -19.10
N ALA A 199 -14.47 -8.39 -17.95
CA ALA A 199 -13.30 -9.24 -17.93
C ALA A 199 -13.30 -10.20 -16.74
N PRO A 200 -12.56 -11.32 -16.86
CA PRO A 200 -12.29 -12.20 -15.75
C PRO A 200 -11.50 -11.42 -14.70
N THR A 201 -12.06 -11.31 -13.51
CA THR A 201 -11.52 -10.48 -12.43
C THR A 201 -11.24 -11.34 -11.22
N LEU A 202 -10.03 -11.22 -10.68
CA LEU A 202 -9.67 -11.82 -9.39
C LEU A 202 -10.53 -11.20 -8.29
N TRP A 203 -11.19 -12.05 -7.53
CA TRP A 203 -12.30 -11.66 -6.68
C TRP A 203 -12.21 -12.31 -5.30
N ASP A 204 -12.27 -11.48 -4.27
CA ASP A 204 -12.38 -11.96 -2.90
C ASP A 204 -13.84 -12.18 -2.55
N VAL A 205 -14.25 -13.43 -2.34
CA VAL A 205 -15.64 -13.81 -2.03
C VAL A 205 -16.07 -13.44 -0.61
N THR A 206 -15.13 -13.10 0.27
CA THR A 206 -15.41 -12.71 1.65
C THR A 206 -15.78 -11.23 1.71
N PHE A 207 -14.98 -10.39 1.06
CA PHE A 207 -15.18 -8.95 0.97
C PHE A 207 -15.97 -8.52 -0.27
N ARG A 208 -16.25 -9.45 -1.19
CA ARG A 208 -17.06 -9.24 -2.40
C ARG A 208 -16.54 -8.06 -3.21
N THR A 209 -15.24 -8.09 -3.53
CA THR A 209 -14.57 -7.03 -4.27
C THR A 209 -13.54 -7.59 -5.23
N ALA A 210 -13.36 -6.89 -6.35
CA ALA A 210 -12.23 -7.07 -7.24
C ALA A 210 -10.90 -6.77 -6.54
N VAL A 211 -9.83 -7.46 -6.95
CA VAL A 211 -8.47 -7.33 -6.39
C VAL A 211 -7.46 -7.08 -7.50
N ALA A 212 -6.64 -6.05 -7.37
CA ALA A 212 -5.61 -5.72 -8.35
C ALA A 212 -4.36 -6.61 -8.21
N GLN A 213 -3.58 -6.73 -9.29
CA GLN A 213 -2.34 -7.54 -9.30
C GLN A 213 -1.35 -7.16 -8.18
N ALA A 214 -1.28 -5.86 -7.86
CA ALA A 214 -0.38 -5.35 -6.83
C ALA A 214 -0.78 -5.75 -5.39
N GLU A 215 -2.01 -6.24 -5.18
CA GLU A 215 -2.57 -6.63 -3.88
C GLU A 215 -2.57 -8.15 -3.66
N LEU A 216 -2.00 -8.90 -4.61
CA LEU A 216 -1.95 -10.36 -4.57
C LEU A 216 -0.82 -10.86 -3.67
N GLU A 217 -1.12 -11.91 -2.92
CA GLU A 217 -0.16 -12.74 -2.19
C GLU A 217 -0.31 -14.21 -2.60
N ASP A 218 0.81 -14.88 -2.86
CA ASP A 218 0.82 -16.33 -3.04
C ASP A 218 1.00 -17.02 -1.68
N ARG A 219 0.16 -18.02 -1.39
CA ARG A 219 0.24 -18.84 -0.17
C ARG A 219 0.24 -20.32 -0.54
N GLU A 220 1.16 -21.09 0.02
CA GLU A 220 1.18 -22.55 -0.13
C GLU A 220 -0.05 -23.17 0.55
N GLN A 221 -0.85 -23.91 -0.22
CA GLN A 221 -2.06 -24.56 0.28
C GLN A 221 -2.04 -26.08 0.00
N PRO A 222 -2.45 -26.91 0.97
CA PRO A 222 -2.69 -28.32 0.71
C PRO A 222 -3.91 -28.48 -0.21
N GLY A 223 -3.79 -29.37 -1.19
CA GLY A 223 -4.85 -29.74 -2.11
C GLY A 223 -4.72 -31.21 -2.52
N ALA A 224 -5.52 -31.64 -3.48
CA ALA A 224 -5.42 -32.98 -4.05
C ALA A 224 -5.68 -32.97 -5.56
N TYR A 225 -4.90 -33.73 -6.31
CA TYR A 225 -5.18 -34.02 -7.71
C TYR A 225 -6.22 -35.13 -7.82
N HIS A 226 -7.28 -34.84 -8.55
CA HIS A 226 -8.32 -35.77 -8.98
C HIS A 226 -8.09 -36.12 -10.45
N ARG A 227 -7.92 -37.41 -10.76
CA ARG A 227 -7.73 -37.90 -12.13
C ARG A 227 -9.07 -38.24 -12.75
N ILE A 228 -9.49 -37.43 -13.72
CA ILE A 228 -10.81 -37.46 -14.36
C ILE A 228 -10.68 -37.94 -15.81
N GLY A 229 -11.53 -38.88 -16.21
CA GLY A 229 -11.54 -39.44 -17.58
C GLY A 229 -12.59 -38.82 -18.50
N PHE A 230 -12.13 -38.03 -19.47
CA PHE A 230 -12.93 -37.47 -20.56
C PHE A 230 -13.11 -38.48 -21.68
N ASP A 231 -14.29 -38.59 -22.27
CA ASP A 231 -14.53 -39.54 -23.36
C ASP A 231 -13.96 -38.97 -24.67
N GLY A 232 -12.88 -39.58 -25.15
CA GLY A 232 -12.18 -39.14 -26.36
C GLY A 232 -12.32 -40.11 -27.55
N PRO A 233 -11.78 -39.74 -28.72
CA PRO A 233 -11.95 -40.49 -29.97
C PRO A 233 -11.41 -41.93 -29.92
N ASN A 234 -10.37 -42.16 -29.10
CA ASN A 234 -9.67 -43.44 -28.98
C ASN A 234 -9.78 -44.03 -27.57
N GLY A 235 -10.84 -43.69 -26.83
CA GLY A 235 -11.02 -44.02 -25.42
C GLY A 235 -10.80 -42.82 -24.50
N LYS A 236 -10.74 -43.08 -23.19
CA LYS A 236 -10.68 -42.02 -22.19
C LYS A 236 -9.34 -41.26 -22.22
N ILE A 237 -9.42 -39.94 -22.15
CA ILE A 237 -8.30 -39.03 -21.94
C ILE A 237 -8.33 -38.55 -20.50
N PHE A 238 -7.22 -38.70 -19.78
CA PHE A 238 -7.17 -38.42 -18.35
C PHE A 238 -6.54 -37.06 -18.06
N VAL A 239 -7.24 -36.24 -17.30
CA VAL A 239 -6.78 -34.95 -16.77
C VAL A 239 -6.61 -35.06 -15.26
N GLU A 240 -5.55 -34.49 -14.70
CA GLU A 240 -5.40 -34.34 -13.25
C GLU A 240 -5.70 -32.87 -12.85
N THR A 241 -6.71 -32.66 -12.00
CA THR A 241 -7.15 -31.33 -11.58
C THR A 241 -7.33 -31.23 -10.07
N THR A 242 -7.07 -30.05 -9.51
CA THR A 242 -7.37 -29.71 -8.11
C THR A 242 -8.78 -29.14 -7.92
N ARG A 243 -9.47 -28.81 -9.02
CA ARG A 243 -10.76 -28.11 -9.04
C ARG A 243 -11.84 -28.86 -9.83
N PRO A 244 -12.19 -30.11 -9.47
CA PRO A 244 -13.20 -30.88 -10.19
C PRO A 244 -14.58 -30.20 -10.17
N GLU A 245 -14.89 -29.36 -9.18
CA GLU A 245 -16.13 -28.57 -9.11
C GLU A 245 -16.36 -27.64 -10.30
N LEU A 246 -15.30 -27.29 -11.03
CA LEU A 246 -15.38 -26.43 -12.21
C LEU A 246 -15.66 -27.20 -13.50
N LEU A 247 -15.77 -28.53 -13.46
CA LEU A 247 -16.03 -29.35 -14.64
C LEU A 247 -17.23 -28.89 -15.51
N PRO A 248 -18.37 -28.42 -14.98
CA PRO A 248 -19.46 -27.90 -15.84
C PRO A 248 -19.05 -26.66 -16.67
N ALA A 249 -18.02 -25.93 -16.22
CA ALA A 249 -17.45 -24.78 -16.90
C ALA A 249 -16.37 -25.15 -17.95
N CYS A 250 -16.08 -26.44 -18.18
CA CYS A 250 -15.01 -26.89 -19.08
C CYS A 250 -15.26 -26.49 -20.53
N VAL A 251 -14.33 -25.73 -21.13
CA VAL A 251 -14.41 -25.21 -22.49
C VAL A 251 -13.36 -25.77 -23.43
N ALA A 252 -12.27 -26.35 -22.93
CA ALA A 252 -11.23 -27.01 -23.73
C ALA A 252 -10.34 -27.93 -22.89
N LEU A 253 -9.61 -28.84 -23.54
CA LEU A 253 -8.40 -29.46 -22.99
C LEU A 253 -7.16 -28.89 -23.67
N VAL A 254 -6.10 -28.63 -22.89
CA VAL A 254 -4.87 -28.00 -23.39
C VAL A 254 -3.63 -28.77 -23.01
N ALA A 255 -2.79 -29.05 -24.00
CA ALA A 255 -1.48 -29.69 -23.83
C ALA A 255 -0.38 -28.89 -24.54
N HIS A 256 0.88 -29.17 -24.19
CA HIS A 256 2.01 -28.50 -24.82
C HIS A 256 2.14 -28.93 -26.29
N PRO A 257 2.42 -28.02 -27.25
CA PRO A 257 2.56 -28.38 -28.67
C PRO A 257 3.62 -29.46 -28.92
N ASP A 258 4.69 -29.47 -28.13
CA ASP A 258 5.78 -30.45 -28.24
C ASP A 258 5.53 -31.77 -27.49
N ASP A 259 4.35 -31.94 -26.86
CA ASP A 259 4.03 -33.19 -26.17
C ASP A 259 3.54 -34.26 -27.16
N GLU A 260 4.44 -35.16 -27.56
CA GLU A 260 4.17 -36.24 -28.52
C GLU A 260 2.95 -37.10 -28.15
N ARG A 261 2.61 -37.20 -26.86
CA ARG A 261 1.44 -37.97 -26.39
C ARG A 261 0.12 -37.37 -26.87
N TYR A 262 0.05 -36.04 -27.01
CA TYR A 262 -1.18 -35.31 -27.30
C TYR A 262 -1.23 -34.69 -28.71
N GLN A 263 -0.09 -34.60 -29.42
CA GLN A 263 -0.05 -34.11 -30.80
C GLN A 263 -1.10 -34.73 -31.74
N PRO A 264 -1.36 -36.06 -31.75
CA PRO A 264 -2.37 -36.66 -32.62
C PRO A 264 -3.82 -36.30 -32.25
N LEU A 265 -4.03 -35.58 -31.16
CA LEU A 265 -5.34 -35.24 -30.60
C LEU A 265 -5.71 -33.77 -30.82
N PHE A 266 -4.76 -32.89 -31.16
CA PHE A 266 -5.06 -31.48 -31.43
C PHE A 266 -6.07 -31.31 -32.58
N GLY A 267 -7.06 -30.45 -32.37
CA GLY A 267 -8.17 -30.22 -33.29
C GLY A 267 -9.30 -31.25 -33.21
N LYS A 268 -9.18 -32.28 -32.36
CA LYS A 268 -10.29 -33.22 -32.04
C LYS A 268 -11.07 -32.73 -30.82
N THR A 269 -12.22 -33.34 -30.58
CA THR A 269 -13.07 -33.06 -29.41
C THR A 269 -13.07 -34.23 -28.42
N VAL A 270 -13.43 -33.92 -27.17
CA VAL A 270 -13.73 -34.88 -26.11
C VAL A 270 -15.04 -34.50 -25.43
N THR A 271 -15.68 -35.46 -24.79
CA THR A 271 -16.90 -35.22 -24.03
C THR A 271 -16.58 -35.15 -22.53
N THR A 272 -17.06 -34.10 -21.88
CA THR A 272 -16.92 -33.90 -20.43
C THR A 272 -17.70 -34.98 -19.66
N PRO A 273 -17.13 -35.63 -18.64
CA PRO A 273 -17.88 -36.55 -17.80
C PRO A 273 -18.98 -35.81 -17.03
N LEU A 274 -20.03 -36.55 -16.64
CA LEU A 274 -21.26 -36.07 -15.99
C LEU A 274 -22.16 -35.14 -16.82
N PHE A 275 -21.60 -34.19 -17.57
CA PHE A 275 -22.36 -33.11 -18.25
C PHE A 275 -22.60 -33.36 -19.73
N GLY A 276 -21.81 -34.23 -20.37
CA GLY A 276 -22.00 -34.59 -21.78
C GLY A 276 -21.69 -33.47 -22.77
N VAL A 277 -20.87 -32.49 -22.41
CA VAL A 277 -20.50 -31.35 -23.27
C VAL A 277 -19.28 -31.71 -24.11
N GLU A 278 -19.33 -31.46 -25.42
CA GLU A 278 -18.17 -31.59 -26.30
C GLU A 278 -17.25 -30.38 -26.18
N VAL A 279 -15.95 -30.61 -26.01
CA VAL A 279 -14.92 -29.56 -25.92
C VAL A 279 -13.70 -29.91 -26.78
N PRO A 280 -13.04 -28.94 -27.41
CA PRO A 280 -11.86 -29.17 -28.24
C PRO A 280 -10.59 -29.49 -27.41
N ILE A 281 -9.65 -30.19 -28.03
CA ILE A 281 -8.26 -30.33 -27.56
C ILE A 281 -7.39 -29.38 -28.38
N VAL A 282 -6.71 -28.46 -27.71
CA VAL A 282 -5.86 -27.43 -28.36
C VAL A 282 -4.46 -27.38 -27.75
N ALA A 283 -3.52 -26.78 -28.47
CA ALA A 283 -2.12 -26.69 -28.06
C ALA A 283 -1.80 -25.31 -27.49
N HIS A 284 -1.04 -25.24 -26.39
CA HIS A 284 -0.50 -23.98 -25.88
C HIS A 284 0.85 -24.17 -25.19
N ARG A 285 1.80 -23.27 -25.47
CA ARG A 285 3.18 -23.28 -24.92
C ARG A 285 3.29 -23.14 -23.39
N LEU A 286 2.18 -22.79 -22.70
CA LEU A 286 2.16 -22.63 -21.24
C LEU A 286 1.71 -23.90 -20.54
N ALA A 287 1.20 -24.89 -21.27
CA ALA A 287 0.89 -26.19 -20.70
C ALA A 287 2.20 -26.91 -20.34
N SER A 288 2.26 -27.46 -19.12
CA SER A 288 3.44 -28.20 -18.66
C SER A 288 3.29 -29.68 -19.00
N GLN A 289 4.30 -30.25 -19.67
CA GLN A 289 4.35 -31.67 -20.00
C GLN A 289 4.51 -32.56 -18.76
N GLU A 290 5.15 -32.04 -17.71
CA GLU A 290 5.47 -32.79 -16.49
C GLU A 290 4.38 -32.66 -15.39
N LYS A 291 3.54 -31.62 -15.46
CA LYS A 291 2.51 -31.38 -14.45
C LYS A 291 1.30 -32.30 -14.67
N GLY A 292 1.00 -33.12 -13.66
CA GLY A 292 -0.14 -34.02 -13.66
C GLY A 292 -0.05 -35.04 -14.80
N SER A 293 -1.04 -35.06 -15.69
CA SER A 293 -1.02 -35.90 -16.90
C SER A 293 -0.37 -35.26 -18.12
N GLY A 294 0.07 -34.00 -18.06
CA GLY A 294 0.59 -33.24 -19.20
C GLY A 294 -0.49 -32.57 -20.08
N ILE A 295 -1.77 -32.80 -19.76
CA ILE A 295 -2.93 -32.15 -20.38
C ILE A 295 -3.84 -31.59 -19.28
N ALA A 296 -4.23 -30.33 -19.41
CA ALA A 296 -5.06 -29.62 -18.45
C ALA A 296 -6.47 -29.40 -18.99
N MET A 297 -7.48 -29.37 -18.12
CA MET A 297 -8.81 -28.88 -18.47
C MET A 297 -8.86 -27.37 -18.24
N ILE A 298 -9.47 -26.64 -19.18
CA ILE A 298 -9.76 -25.21 -19.03
C ILE A 298 -11.23 -25.08 -18.68
N CYS A 299 -11.53 -24.63 -17.47
CA CYS A 299 -12.90 -24.50 -16.99
C CYS A 299 -13.33 -23.05 -16.86
N THR A 300 -13.14 -22.32 -17.97
CA THR A 300 -13.23 -20.87 -18.09
C THR A 300 -12.25 -20.16 -17.17
N PHE A 301 -12.44 -20.16 -15.84
CA PHE A 301 -11.50 -19.55 -14.88
C PHE A 301 -11.27 -20.43 -13.63
N GLY A 302 -10.37 -21.41 -13.73
CA GLY A 302 -9.86 -22.16 -12.59
C GLY A 302 -8.67 -21.48 -11.90
N ASP A 303 -7.83 -20.81 -12.68
CA ASP A 303 -6.70 -20.00 -12.24
C ASP A 303 -6.36 -18.89 -13.26
N VAL A 304 -5.25 -18.17 -13.04
CA VAL A 304 -4.81 -17.08 -13.95
C VAL A 304 -4.29 -17.62 -15.29
N THR A 305 -3.81 -18.85 -15.34
CA THR A 305 -3.38 -19.50 -16.60
C THR A 305 -4.58 -19.73 -17.51
N ASP A 306 -5.72 -20.16 -16.94
CA ASP A 306 -6.97 -20.30 -17.67
C ASP A 306 -7.42 -18.98 -18.31
N VAL A 307 -7.21 -17.84 -17.64
CA VAL A 307 -7.51 -16.50 -18.19
C VAL A 307 -6.64 -16.19 -19.41
N ILE A 308 -5.34 -16.55 -19.37
CA ILE A 308 -4.42 -16.37 -20.50
C ILE A 308 -4.86 -17.24 -21.66
N TRP A 309 -5.10 -18.53 -21.41
CA TRP A 309 -5.53 -19.46 -22.44
C TRP A 309 -6.88 -19.10 -23.05
N TRP A 310 -7.85 -18.71 -22.23
CA TRP A 310 -9.15 -18.23 -22.69
C TRP A 310 -9.01 -17.11 -23.72
N ARG A 311 -8.10 -16.15 -23.46
CA ARG A 311 -7.83 -15.02 -24.35
C ARG A 311 -7.02 -15.41 -25.58
N GLU A 312 -5.89 -16.10 -25.41
CA GLU A 312 -4.98 -16.43 -26.53
C GLU A 312 -5.57 -17.48 -27.49
N LEU A 313 -6.50 -18.32 -27.02
CA LEU A 313 -7.14 -19.39 -27.80
C LEU A 313 -8.58 -19.08 -28.21
N ASP A 314 -9.07 -17.86 -27.93
CA ASP A 314 -10.43 -17.41 -28.26
C ASP A 314 -11.54 -18.38 -27.79
N LEU A 315 -11.47 -18.78 -26.52
CA LEU A 315 -12.39 -19.77 -25.95
C LEU A 315 -13.70 -19.12 -25.47
N PRO A 316 -14.83 -19.86 -25.46
CA PRO A 316 -16.07 -19.37 -24.87
C PRO A 316 -15.93 -18.99 -23.38
N ASN A 317 -16.63 -17.95 -22.93
CA ASN A 317 -16.74 -17.62 -21.51
C ASN A 317 -17.90 -18.41 -20.88
N ARG A 318 -17.60 -19.37 -20.00
CA ARG A 318 -18.57 -20.20 -19.28
C ARG A 318 -18.34 -20.17 -17.76
N ALA A 319 -18.45 -19.00 -17.15
CA ALA A 319 -18.32 -18.86 -15.70
C ALA A 319 -19.55 -19.46 -14.98
N ILE A 320 -19.31 -20.28 -13.95
CA ILE A 320 -20.37 -20.90 -13.13
C ILE A 320 -20.33 -20.47 -11.66
N LEU A 321 -19.36 -19.62 -11.28
CA LEU A 321 -19.22 -19.08 -9.94
C LEU A 321 -19.75 -17.66 -9.88
N GLY A 322 -20.62 -17.42 -8.90
CA GLY A 322 -21.10 -16.09 -8.56
C GLY A 322 -20.10 -15.32 -7.70
N TRP A 323 -20.33 -14.02 -7.60
CA TRP A 323 -19.57 -13.07 -6.77
C TRP A 323 -19.66 -13.38 -5.26
N ASP A 324 -20.58 -14.23 -4.83
CA ASP A 324 -20.69 -14.72 -3.46
C ASP A 324 -19.91 -16.02 -3.19
N GLY A 325 -19.17 -16.52 -4.18
CA GLY A 325 -18.40 -17.76 -4.10
C GLY A 325 -19.25 -19.03 -4.15
N ARG A 326 -20.48 -18.93 -4.65
CA ARG A 326 -21.40 -20.06 -4.83
C ARG A 326 -21.59 -20.38 -6.31
N ILE A 327 -21.94 -21.62 -6.60
CA ILE A 327 -22.33 -22.04 -7.95
C ILE A 327 -23.63 -21.32 -8.33
N LEU A 328 -23.68 -20.74 -9.54
CA LEU A 328 -24.85 -20.04 -10.07
C LEU A 328 -26.07 -20.97 -10.11
N SER A 329 -27.26 -20.37 -10.05
CA SER A 329 -28.54 -21.11 -10.08
C SER A 329 -28.84 -21.73 -11.44
N GLU A 330 -28.42 -21.06 -12.51
CA GLU A 330 -28.68 -21.47 -13.89
C GLU A 330 -27.50 -22.26 -14.45
N ALA A 331 -27.80 -23.40 -15.07
CA ALA A 331 -26.80 -24.22 -15.75
C ALA A 331 -26.34 -23.53 -17.04
N PRO A 332 -25.06 -23.68 -17.43
CA PRO A 332 -24.62 -23.25 -18.76
C PRO A 332 -25.47 -23.84 -19.88
N GLU A 333 -25.86 -23.01 -20.86
CA GLU A 333 -26.76 -23.39 -21.95
C GLU A 333 -26.28 -24.61 -22.76
N VAL A 334 -24.97 -24.82 -22.82
CA VAL A 334 -24.35 -25.97 -23.50
C VAL A 334 -24.64 -27.32 -22.83
N ILE A 335 -25.05 -27.31 -21.54
CA ILE A 335 -25.44 -28.52 -20.81
C ILE A 335 -26.87 -28.86 -21.22
N THR A 336 -26.98 -29.52 -22.36
CA THR A 336 -28.27 -29.87 -22.95
C THR A 336 -28.83 -31.20 -22.46
N SER A 337 -27.97 -32.10 -21.96
CA SER A 337 -28.37 -33.41 -21.46
C SER A 337 -29.19 -33.31 -20.16
N GLU A 338 -30.28 -34.06 -20.05
CA GLU A 338 -31.13 -34.05 -18.85
C GLU A 338 -30.35 -34.48 -17.60
N LYS A 339 -29.54 -35.54 -17.72
CA LYS A 339 -28.63 -35.97 -16.64
C LYS A 339 -27.64 -34.87 -16.24
N GLY A 340 -27.08 -34.13 -17.20
CA GLY A 340 -26.16 -33.03 -16.93
C GLY A 340 -26.83 -31.86 -16.20
N LYS A 341 -28.08 -31.53 -16.57
CA LYS A 341 -28.89 -30.50 -15.88
C LYS A 341 -29.26 -30.93 -14.46
N GLU A 342 -29.65 -32.19 -14.26
CA GLU A 342 -29.92 -32.75 -12.93
C GLU A 342 -28.68 -32.66 -12.03
N VAL A 343 -27.52 -33.08 -12.54
CA VAL A 343 -26.25 -32.97 -11.82
C VAL A 343 -25.93 -31.52 -11.49
N PHE A 344 -26.10 -30.58 -12.42
CA PHE A 344 -25.84 -29.17 -12.16
C PHE A 344 -26.80 -28.59 -11.11
N ALA A 345 -28.08 -28.98 -11.14
CA ALA A 345 -29.07 -28.56 -10.17
C ALA A 345 -28.69 -29.00 -8.73
N GLU A 346 -28.00 -30.13 -8.57
CA GLU A 346 -27.44 -30.53 -7.28
C GLU A 346 -26.29 -29.62 -6.82
N LEU A 347 -25.59 -28.93 -7.72
CA LEU A 347 -24.49 -28.01 -7.38
C LEU A 347 -24.96 -26.59 -7.10
N ALA A 348 -26.05 -26.16 -7.72
CA ALA A 348 -26.57 -24.81 -7.64
C ALA A 348 -26.64 -24.29 -6.18
N GLY A 349 -26.07 -23.11 -5.94
CA GLY A 349 -26.03 -22.47 -4.62
C GLY A 349 -25.04 -23.07 -3.61
N LYS A 350 -24.37 -24.20 -3.91
CA LYS A 350 -23.31 -24.74 -3.05
C LYS A 350 -22.06 -23.87 -3.10
N THR A 351 -21.29 -23.89 -2.02
CA THR A 351 -19.92 -23.35 -2.00
C THR A 351 -19.00 -24.21 -2.85
N THR A 352 -17.86 -23.67 -3.28
CA THR A 352 -16.83 -24.44 -4.02
C THR A 352 -16.40 -25.72 -3.29
N PHE A 353 -16.27 -25.67 -1.96
CA PHE A 353 -15.96 -26.84 -1.14
C PHE A 353 -17.06 -27.93 -1.23
N SER A 354 -18.32 -27.55 -1.03
CA SER A 354 -19.43 -28.51 -1.06
C SER A 354 -19.72 -29.02 -2.49
N ALA A 355 -19.52 -28.18 -3.51
CA ALA A 355 -19.63 -28.57 -4.91
C ALA A 355 -18.50 -29.55 -5.30
N LYS A 356 -17.27 -29.32 -4.82
CA LYS A 356 -16.13 -30.22 -5.03
C LYS A 356 -16.40 -31.61 -4.48
N GLN A 357 -16.86 -31.68 -3.22
CA GLN A 357 -17.19 -32.96 -2.61
C GLN A 357 -18.25 -33.70 -3.44
N ARG A 358 -19.32 -33.00 -3.85
CA ARG A 358 -20.40 -33.63 -4.60
C ARG A 358 -19.97 -34.10 -5.99
N ILE A 359 -19.17 -33.32 -6.71
CA ILE A 359 -18.66 -33.74 -8.03
C ILE A 359 -17.73 -34.95 -7.90
N VAL A 360 -16.88 -35.00 -6.87
CA VAL A 360 -16.00 -36.15 -6.65
C VAL A 360 -16.82 -37.43 -6.41
N GLU A 361 -17.87 -37.37 -5.58
CA GLU A 361 -18.79 -38.49 -5.35
C GLU A 361 -19.45 -38.94 -6.66
N LEU A 362 -19.98 -38.01 -7.45
CA LEU A 362 -20.63 -38.32 -8.73
C LEU A 362 -19.67 -38.92 -9.76
N LEU A 363 -18.43 -38.44 -9.82
CA LEU A 363 -17.39 -39.00 -10.71
C LEU A 363 -16.96 -40.41 -10.26
N GLN A 364 -17.00 -40.71 -8.96
CA GLN A 364 -16.77 -42.07 -8.45
C GLN A 364 -17.92 -43.00 -8.84
N GLU A 365 -19.16 -42.55 -8.66
CA GLU A 365 -20.37 -43.31 -9.02
C GLU A 365 -20.45 -43.60 -10.52
N SER A 366 -20.04 -42.65 -11.38
CA SER A 366 -20.01 -42.84 -12.83
C SER A 366 -18.82 -43.70 -13.31
N GLY A 367 -17.81 -43.88 -12.48
CA GLY A 367 -16.55 -44.54 -12.85
C GLY A 367 -15.59 -43.66 -13.65
N ASP A 368 -15.84 -42.35 -13.73
CA ASP A 368 -14.99 -41.39 -14.44
C ASP A 368 -13.81 -40.89 -13.59
N LEU A 369 -13.84 -41.09 -12.27
CA LEU A 369 -12.70 -40.84 -11.38
C LEU A 369 -11.80 -42.09 -11.29
N VAL A 370 -10.51 -41.93 -11.60
CA VAL A 370 -9.55 -43.04 -11.60
C VAL A 370 -8.53 -42.93 -10.47
N GLY A 371 -8.52 -43.94 -9.59
CA GLY A 371 -7.59 -44.02 -8.47
C GLY A 371 -7.97 -43.08 -7.32
N GLU A 372 -7.12 -43.08 -6.28
CA GLU A 372 -7.28 -42.18 -5.13
C GLU A 372 -6.74 -40.78 -5.43
N ALA A 373 -7.29 -39.78 -4.75
CA ALA A 373 -6.83 -38.40 -4.87
C ALA A 373 -5.40 -38.27 -4.35
N LYS A 374 -4.50 -37.67 -5.13
CA LYS A 374 -3.09 -37.53 -4.77
C LYS A 374 -2.86 -36.21 -4.03
N PRO A 375 -2.39 -36.19 -2.78
CA PRO A 375 -2.11 -34.97 -2.05
C PRO A 375 -1.04 -34.13 -2.75
N ILE A 376 -1.23 -32.81 -2.77
CA ILE A 376 -0.24 -31.85 -3.24
C ILE A 376 -0.19 -30.61 -2.35
N THR A 377 0.90 -29.88 -2.45
CA THR A 377 1.01 -28.50 -1.95
C THR A 377 1.35 -27.63 -3.15
N HIS A 378 0.66 -26.50 -3.29
CA HIS A 378 0.91 -25.56 -4.38
C HIS A 378 0.58 -24.13 -3.95
N PRO A 379 1.17 -23.12 -4.61
CA PRO A 379 0.82 -21.73 -4.38
C PRO A 379 -0.58 -21.44 -4.90
N VAL A 380 -1.38 -20.79 -4.07
CA VAL A 380 -2.72 -20.28 -4.37
C VAL A 380 -2.76 -18.78 -4.10
N LYS A 381 -3.50 -18.04 -4.91
CA LYS A 381 -3.60 -16.57 -4.82
C LYS A 381 -4.60 -16.16 -3.75
N PHE A 382 -4.19 -15.24 -2.90
CA PHE A 382 -4.99 -14.60 -1.86
C PHE A 382 -4.96 -13.09 -2.06
N PHE A 383 -6.02 -12.43 -1.63
CA PHE A 383 -5.95 -11.01 -1.32
C PHE A 383 -5.11 -10.82 -0.06
N GLU A 384 -4.23 -9.82 -0.03
CA GLU A 384 -3.36 -9.56 1.13
C GLU A 384 -4.12 -9.39 2.46
N LYS A 385 -5.40 -8.97 2.42
CA LYS A 385 -6.26 -8.84 3.62
C LYS A 385 -7.25 -10.01 3.80
N GLY A 386 -7.26 -10.97 2.88
CA GLY A 386 -8.20 -12.09 2.83
C GLY A 386 -7.68 -13.39 3.43
N ASP A 387 -8.61 -14.21 3.89
CA ASP A 387 -8.36 -15.53 4.50
C ASP A 387 -8.79 -16.70 3.62
N LYS A 388 -9.40 -16.42 2.46
CA LYS A 388 -9.83 -17.43 1.48
C LYS A 388 -9.10 -17.23 0.15
N PRO A 389 -8.89 -18.32 -0.62
CA PRO A 389 -8.43 -18.22 -2.00
C PRO A 389 -9.30 -17.25 -2.82
N LEU A 390 -8.66 -16.53 -3.73
CA LEU A 390 -9.35 -15.72 -4.73
C LEU A 390 -10.06 -16.62 -5.73
N GLU A 391 -11.28 -16.24 -6.09
CA GLU A 391 -11.98 -16.79 -7.23
C GLU A 391 -11.82 -15.85 -8.43
N ILE A 392 -12.22 -16.30 -9.62
CA ILE A 392 -12.25 -15.45 -10.81
C ILE A 392 -13.69 -15.40 -11.30
N VAL A 393 -14.24 -14.18 -11.33
CA VAL A 393 -15.62 -13.93 -11.78
C VAL A 393 -15.62 -12.93 -12.92
N SER A 394 -16.56 -13.08 -13.86
CA SER A 394 -16.76 -12.11 -14.95
C SER A 394 -17.51 -10.91 -14.41
N THR A 395 -16.85 -9.76 -14.34
CA THR A 395 -17.49 -8.49 -13.94
C THR A 395 -17.02 -7.36 -14.85
N ARG A 396 -17.84 -6.31 -14.98
CA ARG A 396 -17.45 -5.07 -15.63
C ARG A 396 -16.68 -4.23 -14.60
N GLN A 397 -15.47 -3.83 -14.94
CA GLN A 397 -14.58 -3.09 -14.04
C GLN A 397 -13.91 -1.94 -14.79
N TRP A 398 -13.52 -0.90 -14.05
CA TRP A 398 -12.73 0.22 -14.53
C TRP A 398 -11.24 -0.08 -14.42
N TYR A 399 -10.52 0.23 -15.50
CA TYR A 399 -9.08 0.08 -15.61
C TYR A 399 -8.41 1.39 -16.00
N ILE A 400 -7.18 1.59 -15.54
CA ILE A 400 -6.26 2.62 -16.03
C ILE A 400 -5.09 1.94 -16.74
N ARG A 401 -4.78 2.37 -17.96
CA ARG A 401 -3.60 1.90 -18.72
C ARG A 401 -2.33 2.14 -17.92
N ASN A 402 -1.50 1.10 -17.78
CA ASN A 402 -0.33 1.14 -16.88
C ASN A 402 0.96 0.58 -17.50
N GLY A 403 0.96 0.27 -18.80
CA GLY A 403 2.07 -0.41 -19.49
C GLY A 403 1.96 -1.94 -19.51
N GLY A 404 0.98 -2.53 -18.84
CA GLY A 404 0.73 -3.98 -18.88
C GLY A 404 0.28 -4.48 -20.26
N ARG A 405 -0.42 -3.63 -21.01
CA ARG A 405 -0.86 -3.91 -22.41
C ARG A 405 -0.32 -2.93 -23.44
N ASP A 406 0.55 -2.02 -23.02
CA ASP A 406 1.10 -0.95 -23.84
C ASP A 406 2.62 -0.96 -23.70
N GLU A 407 3.32 -1.42 -24.75
CA GLU A 407 4.78 -1.55 -24.74
C GLU A 407 5.49 -0.20 -24.76
N GLU A 408 4.91 0.81 -25.42
CA GLU A 408 5.49 2.16 -25.47
C GLU A 408 5.46 2.80 -24.08
N LEU A 409 4.29 2.79 -23.43
CA LEU A 409 4.15 3.28 -22.07
C LEU A 409 5.04 2.49 -21.09
N ARG A 410 5.14 1.17 -21.25
CA ARG A 410 6.05 0.35 -20.41
C ARG A 410 7.50 0.81 -20.53
N ASN A 411 7.97 1.02 -21.76
CA ASN A 411 9.34 1.44 -22.02
C ASN A 411 9.60 2.84 -21.44
N GLU A 412 8.64 3.75 -21.54
CA GLU A 412 8.72 5.09 -20.95
C GLU A 412 8.79 5.01 -19.40
N LEU A 413 7.94 4.21 -18.76
CA LEU A 413 7.97 4.02 -17.30
C LEU A 413 9.30 3.42 -16.83
N VAL A 414 9.86 2.44 -17.56
CA VAL A 414 11.20 1.90 -17.28
C VAL A 414 12.28 2.97 -17.44
N ALA A 415 12.21 3.80 -18.49
CA ALA A 415 13.15 4.89 -18.71
C ALA A 415 13.09 5.92 -17.58
N LYS A 416 11.89 6.32 -17.14
CA LYS A 416 11.72 7.19 -15.97
C LYS A 416 12.25 6.58 -14.68
N GLY A 417 12.02 5.29 -14.45
CA GLY A 417 12.60 4.56 -13.33
C GLY A 417 14.13 4.61 -13.30
N LYS A 418 14.79 4.64 -14.47
CA LYS A 418 16.25 4.82 -14.58
C LYS A 418 16.71 6.25 -14.30
N ASN A 419 15.88 7.24 -14.60
CA ASN A 419 16.16 8.66 -14.35
C ASN A 419 15.86 9.08 -12.89
N LEU A 420 15.11 8.27 -12.14
CA LEU A 420 14.82 8.48 -10.73
C LEU A 420 16.02 8.05 -9.86
N ALA A 421 16.46 8.90 -8.93
CA ALA A 421 17.53 8.56 -8.00
C ALA A 421 16.99 7.70 -6.84
N PHE A 422 17.26 6.39 -6.88
CA PHE A 422 16.92 5.47 -5.80
C PHE A 422 18.00 5.44 -4.72
N HIS A 423 17.59 5.53 -3.45
CA HIS A 423 18.48 5.44 -2.29
C HIS A 423 18.04 4.26 -1.41
N PRO A 424 18.73 3.11 -1.46
CA PRO A 424 19.91 2.79 -2.29
C PRO A 424 19.57 2.38 -3.73
N ASP A 425 20.54 2.53 -4.65
CA ASP A 425 20.38 2.35 -6.10
C ASP A 425 19.77 0.99 -6.49
N PHE A 426 20.16 -0.09 -5.80
CA PHE A 426 19.71 -1.45 -6.11
C PHE A 426 18.19 -1.64 -5.95
N MET A 427 17.50 -0.75 -5.23
CA MET A 427 16.03 -0.82 -5.12
C MET A 427 15.32 -0.49 -6.43
N ARG A 428 15.98 0.22 -7.37
CA ARG A 428 15.46 0.44 -8.74
C ARG A 428 15.12 -0.88 -9.44
N VAL A 429 15.91 -1.93 -9.22
CA VAL A 429 15.69 -3.25 -9.85
C VAL A 429 14.31 -3.82 -9.49
N ARG A 430 13.81 -3.58 -8.26
CA ARG A 430 12.47 -4.02 -7.86
C ARG A 430 11.38 -3.30 -8.66
N TYR A 431 11.55 -2.00 -8.89
CA TYR A 431 10.66 -1.21 -9.73
C TYR A 431 10.70 -1.69 -11.18
N GLU A 432 11.88 -1.85 -11.77
CA GLU A 432 12.02 -2.33 -13.16
C GLU A 432 11.41 -3.72 -13.36
N ASN A 433 11.66 -4.65 -12.44
CA ASN A 433 11.06 -5.98 -12.48
C ASN A 433 9.54 -5.94 -12.38
N TRP A 434 9.00 -5.03 -11.57
CA TRP A 434 7.55 -4.84 -11.47
C TRP A 434 6.95 -4.35 -12.80
N VAL A 435 7.51 -3.26 -13.37
CA VAL A 435 7.01 -2.68 -14.63
C VAL A 435 7.09 -3.70 -15.78
N ASN A 436 8.21 -4.43 -15.89
CA ASN A 436 8.38 -5.48 -16.90
C ASN A 436 7.46 -6.69 -16.68
N GLY A 437 7.04 -6.94 -15.44
CA GLY A 437 6.17 -8.05 -15.05
C GLY A 437 4.67 -7.74 -15.10
N LEU A 438 4.26 -6.55 -15.54
CA LEU A 438 2.85 -6.19 -15.71
C LEU A 438 2.24 -6.99 -16.87
N THR A 439 1.15 -7.70 -16.60
CA THR A 439 0.42 -8.52 -17.59
C THR A 439 -0.96 -7.97 -17.94
N GLY A 440 -1.38 -6.89 -17.26
CA GLY A 440 -2.65 -6.23 -17.48
C GLY A 440 -2.66 -4.81 -16.94
N ASP A 441 -3.64 -4.05 -17.42
CA ASP A 441 -3.88 -2.68 -16.95
C ASP A 441 -4.44 -2.67 -15.53
N TRP A 442 -4.27 -1.53 -14.85
CA TRP A 442 -4.55 -1.39 -13.43
C TRP A 442 -6.04 -1.32 -13.18
N LEU A 443 -6.59 -2.32 -12.51
CA LEU A 443 -8.00 -2.35 -12.06
C LEU A 443 -8.19 -1.37 -10.90
N ILE A 444 -9.00 -0.33 -11.11
CA ILE A 444 -9.20 0.74 -10.13
C ILE A 444 -10.60 0.78 -9.50
N SER A 445 -11.60 0.07 -10.02
CA SER A 445 -12.92 0.00 -9.37
C SER A 445 -12.94 -1.00 -8.21
N ARG A 446 -13.72 -0.71 -7.17
CA ARG A 446 -13.94 -1.55 -6.00
C ARG A 446 -15.41 -1.50 -5.59
N GLN A 447 -15.99 -2.67 -5.32
CA GLN A 447 -17.39 -2.83 -4.87
C GLN A 447 -17.48 -2.63 -3.34
N ARG A 448 -17.05 -1.46 -2.89
CA ARG A 448 -16.90 -1.07 -1.49
C ARG A 448 -17.68 0.22 -1.22
N PHE A 449 -17.72 0.66 0.03
CA PHE A 449 -18.66 1.70 0.47
C PHE A 449 -18.00 3.03 0.81
N PHE A 450 -16.79 2.97 1.40
CA PHE A 450 -16.04 4.12 1.89
C PHE A 450 -14.78 4.35 1.05
N GLY A 451 -14.88 5.26 0.10
CA GLY A 451 -13.78 5.77 -0.72
C GLY A 451 -14.30 6.67 -1.83
N VAL A 452 -13.40 7.15 -2.70
CA VAL A 452 -13.75 8.15 -3.71
C VAL A 452 -14.68 7.52 -4.76
N PRO A 453 -15.92 8.00 -4.95
CA PRO A 453 -16.81 7.47 -5.98
C PRO A 453 -16.22 7.69 -7.38
N ILE A 454 -16.40 6.72 -8.27
CA ILE A 454 -16.06 6.92 -9.69
C ILE A 454 -17.11 7.87 -10.28
N PRO A 455 -16.73 9.04 -10.85
CA PRO A 455 -17.64 10.15 -11.13
C PRO A 455 -18.38 9.99 -12.46
N VAL A 456 -19.11 8.90 -12.64
CA VAL A 456 -19.84 8.61 -13.90
C VAL A 456 -21.25 8.08 -13.66
N TRP A 457 -22.13 8.35 -14.62
CA TRP A 457 -23.44 7.73 -14.73
C TRP A 457 -23.58 7.06 -16.10
N TYR A 458 -24.55 6.16 -16.24
CA TYR A 458 -24.91 5.52 -17.49
C TYR A 458 -26.33 5.94 -17.87
N ALA A 459 -26.54 6.28 -19.14
CA ALA A 459 -27.89 6.41 -19.66
C ALA A 459 -28.61 5.05 -19.65
N LEU A 460 -29.91 5.05 -19.40
CA LEU A 460 -30.73 3.83 -19.49
C LEU A 460 -31.44 3.79 -20.85
N ASP A 461 -31.50 2.62 -21.47
CA ASP A 461 -32.25 2.41 -22.70
C ASP A 461 -33.77 2.36 -22.46
N ALA A 462 -34.54 2.05 -23.51
CA ALA A 462 -36.00 1.97 -23.43
C ALA A 462 -36.52 0.81 -22.57
N ASP A 463 -35.68 -0.19 -22.30
CA ASP A 463 -35.96 -1.35 -21.44
C ASP A 463 -35.45 -1.14 -20.00
N GLY A 464 -34.76 -0.03 -19.73
CA GLY A 464 -34.19 0.30 -18.44
C GLY A 464 -32.82 -0.34 -18.19
N ASN A 465 -32.16 -0.86 -19.22
CA ASN A 465 -30.81 -1.41 -19.09
C ASN A 465 -29.75 -0.31 -19.23
N PRO A 466 -28.62 -0.39 -18.49
CA PRO A 466 -27.51 0.55 -18.64
C PRO A 466 -26.85 0.44 -20.02
N ASP A 467 -26.79 1.57 -20.73
CA ASP A 467 -25.99 1.75 -21.93
C ASP A 467 -24.56 2.15 -21.52
N PHE A 468 -23.68 1.14 -21.41
CA PHE A 468 -22.28 1.33 -21.02
C PHE A 468 -21.43 2.07 -22.06
N GLU A 469 -21.92 2.26 -23.29
CA GLU A 469 -21.25 3.07 -24.30
C GLU A 469 -21.61 4.56 -24.15
N ARG A 470 -22.75 4.86 -23.52
CA ARG A 470 -23.20 6.23 -23.26
C ARG A 470 -22.95 6.64 -21.81
N VAL A 471 -21.67 6.83 -21.51
CA VAL A 471 -21.18 7.34 -20.23
C VAL A 471 -21.47 8.84 -20.10
N LEU A 472 -22.08 9.24 -18.99
CA LEU A 472 -22.35 10.62 -18.62
C LEU A 472 -21.34 11.06 -17.56
N THR A 473 -20.68 12.19 -17.80
CA THR A 473 -19.65 12.75 -16.91
C THR A 473 -20.05 14.13 -16.38
N PRO A 474 -19.63 14.51 -15.17
CA PRO A 474 -19.80 15.86 -14.67
C PRO A 474 -18.76 16.80 -15.27
N SER A 475 -19.01 18.11 -15.22
CA SER A 475 -17.96 19.10 -15.45
C SER A 475 -17.04 19.23 -14.23
N HIS A 476 -15.80 19.68 -14.43
CA HIS A 476 -14.80 19.75 -13.36
C HIS A 476 -15.19 20.68 -12.20
N ASP A 477 -16.02 21.70 -12.44
CA ASP A 477 -16.50 22.65 -11.42
C ASP A 477 -17.55 22.06 -10.48
N LEU A 478 -18.15 20.92 -10.84
CA LEU A 478 -19.12 20.21 -10.01
C LEU A 478 -18.48 19.21 -9.04
N LEU A 479 -17.17 18.97 -9.16
CA LEU A 479 -16.47 17.99 -8.33
C LEU A 479 -16.29 18.49 -6.89
N PRO A 480 -16.36 17.60 -5.88
CA PRO A 480 -16.62 16.17 -6.01
C PRO A 480 -18.11 15.84 -6.17
N VAL A 481 -18.41 14.69 -6.81
CA VAL A 481 -19.77 14.13 -6.95
C VAL A 481 -19.84 12.69 -6.45
N ASP A 482 -20.98 12.25 -5.96
CA ASP A 482 -21.28 10.83 -5.70
C ASP A 482 -22.43 10.38 -6.62
N PRO A 483 -22.15 9.66 -7.72
CA PRO A 483 -23.21 9.27 -8.67
C PRO A 483 -24.33 8.42 -8.09
N SER A 484 -24.10 7.74 -6.95
CA SER A 484 -25.13 6.98 -6.25
C SER A 484 -26.24 7.87 -5.68
N THR A 485 -25.95 9.15 -5.41
CA THR A 485 -26.89 10.13 -4.85
C THR A 485 -27.12 11.35 -5.73
N ASP A 486 -26.12 11.79 -6.47
CA ASP A 486 -26.18 12.99 -7.30
C ASP A 486 -26.77 12.70 -8.67
N VAL A 487 -27.29 13.75 -9.32
CA VAL A 487 -28.00 13.67 -10.61
C VAL A 487 -27.10 14.24 -11.71
N PRO A 488 -26.91 13.53 -12.84
CA PRO A 488 -26.12 14.04 -13.95
C PRO A 488 -26.81 15.22 -14.64
N ALA A 489 -26.02 16.10 -15.25
CA ALA A 489 -26.55 17.25 -15.98
C ALA A 489 -27.55 16.81 -17.07
N GLY A 490 -28.68 17.51 -17.16
CA GLY A 490 -29.75 17.21 -18.12
C GLY A 490 -30.76 16.14 -17.67
N TYR A 491 -30.63 15.61 -16.45
CA TYR A 491 -31.56 14.66 -15.85
C TYR A 491 -32.20 15.21 -14.57
N THR A 492 -33.24 14.54 -14.10
CA THR A 492 -33.91 14.79 -12.82
C THR A 492 -33.90 13.52 -11.97
N GLU A 493 -33.93 13.65 -10.65
CA GLU A 493 -33.93 12.49 -9.74
C GLU A 493 -35.06 11.48 -10.03
N ALA A 494 -36.22 11.95 -10.51
CA ALA A 494 -37.34 11.10 -10.91
C ALA A 494 -37.02 10.15 -12.09
N GLN A 495 -35.95 10.40 -12.83
CA GLN A 495 -35.48 9.56 -13.94
C GLN A 495 -34.44 8.53 -13.51
N ARG A 496 -34.01 8.51 -12.23
CA ARG A 496 -33.07 7.51 -11.73
C ARG A 496 -33.71 6.12 -11.83
N ASN A 497 -32.98 5.16 -12.39
CA ASN A 497 -33.42 3.78 -12.57
C ASN A 497 -34.74 3.64 -13.36
N GLN A 498 -35.10 4.64 -14.18
CA GLN A 498 -36.26 4.59 -15.08
C GLN A 498 -35.81 4.42 -16.53
N PRO A 499 -36.60 3.75 -17.40
CA PRO A 499 -36.32 3.70 -18.84
C PRO A 499 -36.09 5.08 -19.45
N ASN A 500 -35.10 5.22 -20.34
CA ASN A 500 -34.60 6.48 -20.91
C ASN A 500 -34.05 7.49 -19.87
N GLY A 501 -33.83 7.03 -18.64
CA GLY A 501 -33.28 7.80 -17.54
C GLY A 501 -31.78 7.59 -17.39
N PHE A 502 -31.33 7.45 -16.14
CA PHE A 502 -29.93 7.23 -15.81
C PHE A 502 -29.76 6.31 -14.59
N VAL A 503 -28.57 5.73 -14.45
CA VAL A 503 -28.11 5.03 -13.23
C VAL A 503 -26.69 5.49 -12.91
N GLY A 504 -26.39 5.72 -11.62
CA GLY A 504 -25.05 6.10 -11.19
C GLY A 504 -24.12 4.91 -11.04
N GLU A 505 -22.84 5.10 -11.30
CA GLU A 505 -21.81 4.16 -10.88
C GLU A 505 -21.79 4.06 -9.36
N VAL A 506 -21.73 2.83 -8.86
CA VAL A 506 -21.75 2.53 -7.42
C VAL A 506 -20.39 2.08 -6.92
N ASP A 507 -19.48 1.76 -7.84
CA ASP A 507 -18.10 1.45 -7.52
C ASP A 507 -17.35 2.69 -7.02
N ILE A 508 -16.48 2.46 -6.04
CA ILE A 508 -15.50 3.44 -5.59
C ILE A 508 -14.13 3.14 -6.21
N MET A 509 -13.26 4.13 -6.22
CA MET A 509 -11.87 3.96 -6.60
C MET A 509 -11.11 3.16 -5.54
N ASP A 510 -10.16 2.37 -6.02
CA ASP A 510 -9.08 1.76 -5.25
C ASP A 510 -8.38 2.82 -4.39
N THR A 511 -8.06 2.46 -3.15
CA THR A 511 -7.28 3.31 -2.24
C THR A 511 -5.96 3.74 -2.90
N TRP A 512 -5.32 2.84 -3.65
CA TRP A 512 -4.10 3.17 -4.40
C TRP A 512 -4.32 4.16 -5.53
N ALA A 513 -5.51 4.21 -6.14
CA ALA A 513 -5.83 5.21 -7.16
C ALA A 513 -5.89 6.62 -6.56
N THR A 514 -6.34 6.72 -5.32
CA THR A 514 -6.37 7.99 -4.58
C THR A 514 -4.99 8.35 -4.02
N SER A 515 -4.32 7.45 -3.31
CA SER A 515 -2.98 7.70 -2.74
C SER A 515 -1.89 7.82 -3.82
N SER A 516 -2.16 7.40 -5.06
CA SER A 516 -1.26 7.70 -6.18
C SER A 516 -1.16 9.19 -6.54
N LEU A 517 -2.08 10.01 -6.02
CA LEU A 517 -2.14 11.44 -6.28
C LEU A 517 -1.60 12.26 -5.12
N THR A 518 -0.84 11.68 -4.18
CA THR A 518 -0.31 12.44 -3.02
C THR A 518 0.49 13.69 -3.41
N PRO A 519 1.27 13.74 -4.52
CA PRO A 519 1.87 15.00 -4.96
C PRO A 519 0.84 16.09 -5.28
N GLN A 520 -0.27 15.73 -5.95
CA GLN A 520 -1.37 16.63 -6.32
C GLN A 520 -2.19 17.03 -5.09
N LEU A 521 -2.49 16.06 -4.21
CA LEU A 521 -3.25 16.27 -2.97
C LEU A 521 -2.49 17.18 -2.02
N ALA A 522 -1.27 16.79 -1.64
CA ALA A 522 -0.45 17.55 -0.73
C ALA A 522 -0.09 18.91 -1.33
N GLY A 523 0.29 18.97 -2.61
CA GLY A 523 0.66 20.21 -3.27
C GLY A 523 -0.51 21.18 -3.50
N GLY A 524 -1.76 20.73 -3.41
CA GLY A 524 -2.95 21.57 -3.61
C GLY A 524 -3.29 21.82 -5.08
N TRP A 525 -3.21 20.79 -5.93
CA TRP A 525 -3.38 20.94 -7.39
C TRP A 525 -4.65 21.68 -7.84
N ILE A 526 -5.76 21.51 -7.12
CA ILE A 526 -7.02 22.24 -7.35
C ILE A 526 -7.17 23.39 -6.36
N SER A 527 -7.03 23.14 -5.06
CA SER A 527 -7.34 24.10 -3.99
C SER A 527 -6.29 25.21 -3.81
N ASP A 528 -5.04 24.97 -4.23
CA ASP A 528 -3.93 25.92 -4.13
C ASP A 528 -2.90 25.73 -5.27
N PRO A 529 -3.24 26.09 -6.53
CA PRO A 529 -2.37 25.85 -7.69
C PRO A 529 -1.02 26.58 -7.60
N GLU A 530 -0.95 27.70 -6.88
CA GLU A 530 0.29 28.45 -6.67
C GLU A 530 1.25 27.68 -5.74
N LYS A 531 0.74 27.08 -4.66
CA LYS A 531 1.55 26.17 -3.82
C LYS A 531 1.99 24.97 -4.64
N TYR A 532 1.10 24.37 -5.43
CA TYR A 532 1.42 23.20 -6.25
C TYR A 532 2.60 23.50 -7.20
N ALA A 533 2.57 24.63 -7.90
CA ALA A 533 3.66 25.06 -8.79
C ALA A 533 5.00 25.31 -8.06
N LYS A 534 4.98 25.58 -6.74
CA LYS A 534 6.17 25.80 -5.92
C LYS A 534 6.75 24.54 -5.29
N VAL A 535 6.00 23.44 -5.23
CA VAL A 535 6.44 22.20 -4.56
C VAL A 535 6.53 21.01 -5.52
N PHE A 536 5.83 21.04 -6.65
CA PHE A 536 5.89 20.00 -7.66
C PHE A 536 6.90 20.35 -8.78
N PRO A 537 7.68 19.40 -9.31
CA PRO A 537 7.89 18.04 -8.79
C PRO A 537 8.59 18.07 -7.43
N PHE A 538 8.34 17.05 -6.60
CA PHE A 538 8.87 16.99 -5.24
C PHE A 538 10.38 16.63 -5.21
N ASP A 539 11.06 16.91 -4.11
CA ASP A 539 12.50 16.61 -3.99
C ASP A 539 12.72 15.18 -3.47
N LEU A 540 11.86 14.70 -2.56
CA LEU A 540 12.00 13.40 -1.89
C LEU A 540 10.67 12.64 -1.77
N ARG A 541 10.73 11.35 -2.07
CA ARG A 541 9.71 10.33 -1.79
C ARG A 541 10.28 9.25 -0.86
N PRO A 542 10.00 9.31 0.45
CA PRO A 542 10.43 8.28 1.39
C PRO A 542 9.36 7.20 1.56
N GLN A 543 9.74 5.92 1.58
CA GLN A 543 8.80 4.82 1.81
C GLN A 543 9.50 3.50 2.17
N GLY A 544 8.71 2.49 2.56
CA GLY A 544 9.17 1.10 2.62
C GLY A 544 9.28 0.44 1.24
N GLN A 545 10.08 -0.63 1.17
CA GLN A 545 10.27 -1.43 -0.06
C GLN A 545 8.99 -2.19 -0.52
N ASP A 546 8.02 -2.40 0.38
CA ASP A 546 6.77 -3.11 0.12
C ASP A 546 5.80 -2.34 -0.78
N ILE A 547 5.84 -1.01 -0.74
CA ILE A 547 4.96 -0.13 -1.52
C ILE A 547 5.64 0.47 -2.77
N ILE A 548 6.69 -0.20 -3.28
CA ILE A 548 7.30 0.12 -4.59
C ILE A 548 6.33 -0.23 -5.72
N ARG A 549 5.70 -1.41 -5.66
CA ARG A 549 4.77 -1.92 -6.68
C ARG A 549 3.38 -1.24 -6.65
N THR A 550 3.02 -0.66 -5.51
CA THR A 550 1.78 0.10 -5.32
C THR A 550 2.09 1.59 -5.40
N TRP A 551 2.26 2.27 -4.26
CA TRP A 551 2.32 3.72 -4.16
C TRP A 551 3.34 4.38 -5.10
N LEU A 552 4.61 3.95 -5.08
CA LEU A 552 5.68 4.53 -5.92
C LEU A 552 5.34 4.41 -7.40
N PHE A 553 5.05 3.19 -7.85
CA PHE A 553 4.70 2.92 -9.24
C PHE A 553 3.46 3.67 -9.69
N SER A 554 2.37 3.59 -8.91
CA SER A 554 1.11 4.22 -9.28
C SER A 554 1.27 5.74 -9.35
N SER A 555 1.96 6.38 -8.41
CA SER A 555 2.13 7.85 -8.46
C SER A 555 3.04 8.31 -9.59
N LEU A 556 4.07 7.53 -9.94
CA LEU A 556 4.88 7.79 -11.13
C LEU A 556 4.03 7.66 -12.41
N LEU A 557 3.21 6.61 -12.52
CA LEU A 557 2.27 6.44 -13.62
C LEU A 557 1.29 7.62 -13.74
N ARG A 558 0.68 8.05 -12.63
CA ARG A 558 -0.23 9.20 -12.63
C ARG A 558 0.47 10.48 -13.07
N SER A 559 1.67 10.71 -12.56
CA SER A 559 2.47 11.87 -12.92
C SER A 559 2.84 11.89 -14.40
N GLU A 560 3.16 10.72 -14.97
CA GLU A 560 3.40 10.58 -16.40
C GLU A 560 2.15 10.94 -17.22
N GLN A 561 1.00 10.36 -16.87
CA GLN A 561 -0.27 10.61 -17.58
C GLN A 561 -0.75 12.06 -17.48
N GLU A 562 -0.55 12.73 -16.33
CA GLU A 562 -1.02 14.10 -16.13
C GLU A 562 -0.01 15.17 -16.57
N SER A 563 1.29 14.90 -16.52
CA SER A 563 2.32 15.93 -16.67
C SER A 563 3.56 15.53 -17.48
N GLY A 564 3.70 14.26 -17.88
CA GLY A 564 4.84 13.80 -18.67
C GLY A 564 6.18 13.74 -17.90
N GLN A 565 6.18 14.03 -16.59
CA GLN A 565 7.41 14.19 -15.80
C GLN A 565 7.40 13.34 -14.52
N LEU A 566 8.60 13.15 -13.95
CA LEU A 566 8.76 12.48 -12.67
C LEU A 566 8.06 13.29 -11.55
N PRO A 567 7.32 12.63 -10.64
CA PRO A 567 6.67 13.32 -9.53
C PRO A 567 7.65 13.77 -8.45
N TRP A 568 8.84 13.16 -8.39
CA TRP A 568 9.91 13.51 -7.47
C TRP A 568 11.29 13.15 -8.05
N SER A 569 12.35 13.76 -7.53
CA SER A 569 13.74 13.47 -7.97
C SER A 569 14.42 12.33 -7.22
N ASN A 570 14.09 12.10 -5.95
CA ASN A 570 14.73 11.09 -5.10
C ASN A 570 13.70 10.13 -4.48
N ALA A 571 13.99 8.83 -4.47
CA ALA A 571 13.21 7.81 -3.78
C ALA A 571 14.05 7.14 -2.68
N ALA A 572 13.79 7.49 -1.41
CA ALA A 572 14.47 6.90 -0.26
C ALA A 572 13.70 5.69 0.27
N ILE A 573 14.29 4.50 0.13
CA ILE A 573 13.62 3.23 0.40
C ILE A 573 14.12 2.63 1.71
N SER A 574 13.27 2.53 2.71
CA SER A 574 13.55 1.85 3.99
C SER A 574 13.35 0.33 3.88
N GLY A 575 14.14 -0.44 4.65
CA GLY A 575 13.88 -1.86 4.86
C GLY A 575 12.74 -2.13 5.84
N TRP A 576 12.52 -3.41 6.17
CA TRP A 576 11.52 -3.83 7.15
C TRP A 576 12.07 -3.87 8.57
N ILE A 577 11.17 -3.78 9.55
CA ILE A 577 11.48 -4.16 10.93
C ILE A 577 11.09 -5.61 11.18
N LEU A 578 12.08 -6.36 11.63
CA LEU A 578 11.96 -7.75 12.05
C LEU A 578 11.87 -7.81 13.57
N ASP A 579 11.24 -8.86 14.09
CA ASP A 579 11.30 -9.16 15.52
C ASP A 579 12.74 -9.50 15.96
N PRO A 580 13.02 -9.62 17.27
CA PRO A 580 14.36 -9.96 17.75
C PRO A 580 14.94 -11.28 17.20
N ASP A 581 14.08 -12.21 16.76
CA ASP A 581 14.46 -13.46 16.10
C ASP A 581 14.67 -13.32 14.58
N ARG A 582 14.62 -12.10 14.05
CA ARG A 582 14.70 -11.76 12.61
C ARG A 582 13.57 -12.33 11.77
N LYS A 583 12.36 -12.48 12.33
CA LYS A 583 11.16 -12.83 11.58
C LYS A 583 10.36 -11.56 11.29
N LYS A 584 9.67 -11.55 10.14
CA LYS A 584 8.77 -10.44 9.76
C LYS A 584 7.69 -10.23 10.83
N MET A 585 7.58 -8.99 11.33
CA MET A 585 6.49 -8.60 12.22
C MET A 585 5.16 -8.50 11.47
N SER A 586 4.07 -9.00 12.05
CA SER A 586 2.72 -8.79 11.53
C SER A 586 1.67 -8.85 12.64
N LYS A 587 0.60 -8.04 12.49
CA LYS A 587 -0.53 -8.04 13.45
C LYS A 587 -1.11 -9.46 13.63
N SER A 588 -1.16 -10.25 12.55
CA SER A 588 -1.63 -11.65 12.56
C SER A 588 -0.74 -12.62 13.35
N LYS A 589 0.56 -12.32 13.51
CA LYS A 589 1.50 -13.14 14.31
C LYS A 589 1.57 -12.69 15.77
N GLY A 590 0.90 -11.59 16.13
CA GLY A 590 0.87 -11.06 17.50
C GLY A 590 2.19 -10.48 17.99
N ASN A 591 3.19 -10.30 17.13
CA ASN A 591 4.53 -9.80 17.48
C ASN A 591 4.74 -8.31 17.13
N VAL A 592 3.66 -7.54 17.00
CA VAL A 592 3.74 -6.10 16.68
C VAL A 592 3.91 -5.27 17.94
N VAL A 593 4.94 -4.43 17.94
CA VAL A 593 5.22 -3.47 19.02
C VAL A 593 4.55 -2.13 18.69
N VAL A 594 3.75 -1.62 19.64
CA VAL A 594 3.14 -0.29 19.56
C VAL A 594 4.20 0.76 19.95
N PRO A 595 4.40 1.86 19.18
CA PRO A 595 5.52 2.75 19.41
C PRO A 595 5.45 3.59 20.70
N ALA A 596 4.28 3.74 21.32
CA ALA A 596 4.15 4.48 22.57
C ALA A 596 5.03 3.89 23.67
N GLU A 597 5.04 2.57 23.82
CA GLU A 597 5.81 1.85 24.85
C GLU A 597 7.33 2.08 24.78
N PRO A 598 8.03 1.90 23.64
CA PRO A 598 9.46 2.20 23.58
C PRO A 598 9.77 3.69 23.78
N ILE A 599 8.88 4.61 23.38
CA ILE A 599 9.05 6.04 23.67
C ILE A 599 8.90 6.31 25.18
N ASP A 600 7.91 5.71 25.85
CA ASP A 600 7.75 5.79 27.31
C ASP A 600 8.98 5.25 28.05
N ASN A 601 9.50 4.10 27.62
CA ASN A 601 10.58 3.40 28.30
C ASN A 601 11.97 3.99 28.03
N HIS A 602 12.20 4.58 26.86
CA HIS A 602 13.55 5.00 26.43
C HIS A 602 13.67 6.47 26.04
N GLY A 603 12.57 7.14 25.68
CA GLY A 603 12.53 8.49 25.13
C GLY A 603 12.58 8.50 23.60
N ALA A 604 12.03 9.54 22.99
CA ALA A 604 11.97 9.76 21.55
C ALA A 604 13.36 9.77 20.90
N ASP A 605 14.35 10.45 21.49
CA ASP A 605 15.71 10.51 20.94
C ASP A 605 16.37 9.13 20.88
N ALA A 606 16.13 8.28 21.89
CA ALA A 606 16.65 6.92 21.93
C ALA A 606 16.01 6.02 20.86
N VAL A 607 14.71 6.15 20.64
CA VAL A 607 13.98 5.43 19.59
C VAL A 607 14.42 5.91 18.22
N ARG A 608 14.59 7.23 18.03
CA ARG A 608 15.08 7.82 16.79
C ARG A 608 16.52 7.40 16.49
N TYR A 609 17.38 7.34 17.50
CA TYR A 609 18.74 6.83 17.36
C TYR A 609 18.75 5.39 16.84
N TRP A 610 17.94 4.49 17.43
CA TRP A 610 17.82 3.12 16.94
C TRP A 610 17.38 3.08 15.47
N ALA A 611 16.36 3.86 15.09
CA ALA A 611 15.91 3.93 13.70
C ALA A 611 17.03 4.44 12.78
N ALA A 612 17.62 5.60 13.09
CA ALA A 612 18.68 6.22 12.29
C ALA A 612 19.99 5.40 12.21
N SER A 613 20.21 4.45 13.13
CA SER A 613 21.34 3.52 13.07
C SER A 613 21.20 2.46 11.96
N ALA A 614 20.02 2.34 11.33
CA ALA A 614 19.78 1.41 10.25
C ALA A 614 19.88 2.09 8.88
N ARG A 615 20.50 1.39 7.93
CA ARG A 615 20.68 1.89 6.56
C ARG A 615 19.41 1.75 5.74
N LEU A 616 19.21 2.67 4.79
CA LEU A 616 18.21 2.53 3.75
C LEU A 616 18.40 1.20 2.99
N GLY A 617 17.27 0.59 2.63
CA GLY A 617 17.19 -0.67 1.89
C GLY A 617 17.57 -1.93 2.66
N THR A 618 17.95 -1.83 3.93
CA THR A 618 18.32 -2.97 4.78
C THR A 618 17.27 -3.21 5.85
N ASP A 619 16.88 -4.47 6.03
CA ASP A 619 16.00 -4.86 7.13
C ASP A 619 16.73 -4.76 8.48
N ALA A 620 16.04 -4.25 9.50
CA ALA A 620 16.58 -4.05 10.84
C ALA A 620 15.76 -4.83 11.88
N ALA A 621 16.42 -5.34 12.92
CA ALA A 621 15.72 -5.94 14.05
C ALA A 621 15.25 -4.84 15.03
N PHE A 622 14.11 -5.06 15.67
CA PHE A 622 13.72 -4.32 16.86
C PHE A 622 14.70 -4.62 18.00
N ASP A 623 15.50 -3.63 18.40
CA ASP A 623 16.59 -3.80 19.37
C ASP A 623 16.57 -2.71 20.44
N GLU A 624 16.01 -3.03 21.61
CA GLU A 624 16.06 -2.15 22.78
C GLU A 624 17.48 -1.87 23.27
N GLY A 625 18.44 -2.73 22.95
CA GLY A 625 19.85 -2.51 23.23
C GLY A 625 20.37 -1.24 22.55
N GLN A 626 20.01 -1.02 21.28
CA GLN A 626 20.33 0.22 20.56
C GLN A 626 19.64 1.44 21.18
N MET A 627 18.38 1.31 21.62
CA MET A 627 17.67 2.40 22.28
C MET A 627 18.36 2.77 23.61
N LYS A 628 18.81 1.77 24.39
CA LYS A 628 19.61 2.01 25.60
C LYS A 628 20.95 2.68 25.29
N ILE A 629 21.59 2.38 24.16
CA ILE A 629 22.79 3.08 23.69
C ILE A 629 22.46 4.54 23.38
N GLY A 630 21.46 4.81 22.54
CA GLY A 630 21.04 6.17 22.18
C GLY A 630 20.65 7.02 23.39
N ARG A 631 19.95 6.43 24.36
CA ARG A 631 19.62 7.11 25.63
C ARG A 631 20.87 7.49 26.44
N ARG A 632 21.87 6.59 26.52
CA ARG A 632 23.14 6.89 27.19
C ARG A 632 23.91 7.99 26.46
N LEU A 633 23.91 7.97 25.13
CA LEU A 633 24.52 9.01 24.30
C LEU A 633 23.87 10.38 24.58
N ALA A 634 22.54 10.47 24.59
CA ALA A 634 21.83 11.71 24.93
C ALA A 634 22.20 12.24 26.33
N ILE A 635 22.26 11.37 27.34
CA ILE A 635 22.69 11.76 28.69
C ILE A 635 24.16 12.22 28.71
N LYS A 636 25.05 11.55 27.96
CA LYS A 636 26.46 11.94 27.87
C LYS A 636 26.62 13.29 27.18
N LEU A 637 25.86 13.56 26.11
CA LEU A 637 25.81 14.86 25.44
C LEU A 637 25.40 15.98 26.41
N LEU A 638 24.37 15.76 27.23
CA LEU A 638 23.95 16.72 28.24
C LEU A 638 25.02 16.94 29.33
N ASN A 639 25.71 15.87 29.76
CA ASN A 639 26.81 15.99 30.72
C ASN A 639 27.99 16.79 30.16
N ALA A 640 28.42 16.48 28.93
CA ALA A 640 29.49 17.19 28.25
C ALA A 640 29.11 18.67 28.04
N SER A 641 27.88 18.95 27.61
CA SER A 641 27.37 20.31 27.46
C SER A 641 27.36 21.06 28.79
N LYS A 642 26.89 20.43 29.88
CA LYS A 642 26.93 21.02 31.22
C LYS A 642 28.35 21.35 31.68
N PHE A 643 29.31 20.46 31.40
CA PHE A 643 30.72 20.68 31.72
C PHE A 643 31.25 21.92 30.99
N VAL A 644 31.07 21.98 29.67
CA VAL A 644 31.52 23.13 28.85
C VAL A 644 30.84 24.43 29.30
N LEU A 645 29.53 24.42 29.54
CA LEU A 645 28.78 25.59 29.99
C LEU A 645 29.12 26.05 31.43
N SER A 646 29.91 25.29 32.18
CA SER A 646 30.37 25.67 33.52
C SER A 646 31.56 26.64 33.51
N PHE A 647 32.23 26.79 32.36
CA PHE A 647 33.30 27.74 32.14
C PHE A 647 32.74 29.08 31.64
N GLU A 648 33.32 30.18 32.08
CA GLU A 648 33.00 31.49 31.51
C GLU A 648 33.73 31.67 30.17
N PRO A 649 33.07 32.23 29.14
CA PRO A 649 33.74 32.56 27.88
C PRO A 649 34.93 33.48 28.14
N ALA A 650 36.07 33.23 27.51
CA ALA A 650 37.24 34.08 27.63
C ALA A 650 36.96 35.47 27.04
N ASP A 651 37.15 36.53 27.82
CA ASP A 651 37.00 37.91 27.35
C ASP A 651 38.18 38.31 26.45
N GLY A 652 37.90 38.63 25.19
CA GLY A 652 38.86 39.29 24.29
C GLY A 652 39.96 38.41 23.68
N ILE A 653 39.82 37.07 23.73
CA ILE A 653 40.72 36.12 23.06
C ILE A 653 39.92 35.38 21.99
N GLU A 654 40.24 35.62 20.71
CA GLU A 654 39.52 35.05 19.55
C GLU A 654 40.27 33.90 18.87
N GLU A 655 41.54 33.66 19.21
CA GLU A 655 42.38 32.67 18.55
C GLU A 655 42.68 31.48 19.46
N VAL A 656 42.49 30.27 18.91
CA VAL A 656 42.85 29.00 19.55
C VAL A 656 44.36 28.76 19.36
N THR A 657 45.12 28.77 20.44
CA THR A 657 46.60 28.80 20.40
C THR A 657 47.23 27.43 20.56
N GLU A 658 46.58 26.52 21.28
CA GLU A 658 47.20 25.26 21.63
C GLU A 658 47.05 24.20 20.53
N ALA A 659 48.14 23.50 20.23
CA ALA A 659 48.19 22.53 19.14
C ALA A 659 47.15 21.40 19.30
N VAL A 660 46.83 21.02 20.55
CA VAL A 660 45.82 19.99 20.84
C VAL A 660 44.39 20.47 20.53
N ASP A 661 44.11 21.76 20.74
CA ASP A 661 42.80 22.38 20.48
C ASP A 661 42.63 22.64 18.99
N GLN A 662 43.68 23.14 18.33
CA GLN A 662 43.73 23.26 16.88
C GLN A 662 43.53 21.91 16.18
N SER A 663 44.16 20.85 16.70
CA SER A 663 43.98 19.48 16.19
C SER A 663 42.54 19.00 16.35
N LEU A 664 41.90 19.26 17.50
CA LEU A 664 40.47 18.94 17.69
C LEU A 664 39.60 19.67 16.67
N LEU A 665 39.81 20.97 16.46
CA LEU A 665 39.02 21.77 15.52
C LEU A 665 39.20 21.32 14.07
N LEU A 666 40.41 20.92 13.67
CA LEU A 666 40.66 20.34 12.36
C LEU A 666 39.92 19.01 12.18
N ASN A 667 39.94 18.14 13.20
CA ASN A 667 39.17 16.89 13.18
C ASN A 667 37.65 17.17 13.11
N LEU A 668 37.14 18.14 13.88
CA LEU A 668 35.74 18.55 13.81
C LEU A 668 35.38 19.05 12.39
N ALA A 669 36.25 19.81 11.74
CA ALA A 669 36.02 20.26 10.37
C ALA A 669 35.93 19.08 9.37
N GLU A 670 36.75 18.06 9.53
CA GLU A 670 36.66 16.80 8.75
C GLU A 670 35.33 16.08 9.01
N VAL A 671 34.92 15.97 10.28
CA VAL A 671 33.64 15.33 10.66
C VAL A 671 32.46 16.09 10.06
N VAL A 672 32.45 17.42 10.10
CA VAL A 672 31.40 18.24 9.47
C VAL A 672 31.34 17.98 7.97
N LYS A 673 32.49 17.96 7.29
CA LYS A 673 32.57 17.67 5.86
C LYS A 673 32.03 16.28 5.53
N ASP A 674 32.48 15.26 6.26
CA ASP A 674 32.12 13.86 6.00
C ASP A 674 30.65 13.57 6.35
N ALA A 675 30.15 14.11 7.46
CA ALA A 675 28.74 13.99 7.84
C ALA A 675 27.83 14.70 6.83
N THR A 676 28.23 15.88 6.35
CA THR A 676 27.48 16.63 5.31
C THR A 676 27.42 15.82 4.02
N ALA A 677 28.57 15.32 3.54
CA ALA A 677 28.62 14.48 2.34
C ALA A 677 27.78 13.19 2.50
N ALA A 678 27.76 12.59 3.68
CA ALA A 678 26.94 11.43 3.97
C ALA A 678 25.43 11.76 3.89
N PHE A 679 24.98 12.86 4.49
CA PHE A 679 23.59 13.31 4.38
C PHE A 679 23.18 13.69 2.95
N GLU A 680 24.06 14.36 2.19
CA GLU A 680 23.82 14.68 0.77
C GLU A 680 23.62 13.41 -0.08
N ASN A 681 24.24 12.29 0.31
CA ASN A 681 24.09 10.98 -0.32
C ASN A 681 23.02 10.09 0.35
N TYR A 682 22.17 10.66 1.21
CA TYR A 682 21.12 9.94 1.96
C TYR A 682 21.65 8.82 2.90
N ASP A 683 22.93 8.83 3.25
CA ASP A 683 23.58 7.91 4.20
C ASP A 683 23.63 8.52 5.61
N HIS A 684 22.45 8.71 6.20
CA HIS A 684 22.31 9.24 7.55
C HIS A 684 22.99 8.35 8.62
N THR A 685 23.12 7.05 8.36
CA THR A 685 23.83 6.12 9.26
C THR A 685 25.32 6.44 9.31
N LYS A 686 25.95 6.73 8.15
CA LYS A 686 27.36 7.15 8.13
C LYS A 686 27.55 8.50 8.82
N ALA A 687 26.63 9.44 8.62
CA ALA A 687 26.65 10.72 9.32
C ALA A 687 26.60 10.55 10.86
N LEU A 688 25.74 9.65 11.35
CA LEU A 688 25.66 9.29 12.76
C LEU A 688 26.98 8.67 13.26
N GLU A 689 27.53 7.70 12.52
CA GLU A 689 28.75 6.98 12.88
C GLU A 689 29.95 7.93 13.06
N VAL A 690 30.17 8.86 12.11
CA VAL A 690 31.31 9.79 12.17
C VAL A 690 31.15 10.83 13.29
N ALA A 691 29.93 11.36 13.47
CA ALA A 691 29.63 12.33 14.52
C ALA A 691 29.74 11.71 15.92
N GLU A 692 29.22 10.49 16.11
CA GLU A 692 29.29 9.77 17.37
C GLU A 692 30.74 9.38 17.70
N SER A 693 31.49 8.88 16.73
CA SER A 693 32.91 8.52 16.92
C SER A 693 33.75 9.73 17.36
N PHE A 694 33.54 10.88 16.73
CA PHE A 694 34.16 12.14 17.16
C PHE A 694 33.73 12.53 18.57
N PHE A 695 32.43 12.47 18.88
CA PHE A 695 31.91 12.86 20.19
C PHE A 695 32.52 12.04 21.33
N TRP A 696 32.62 10.71 21.18
CA TRP A 696 33.27 9.88 22.19
C TRP A 696 34.77 10.17 22.31
N ASN A 697 35.47 10.38 21.19
CA ASN A 697 36.88 10.77 21.23
C ASN A 697 37.07 12.12 21.96
N PHE A 698 36.22 13.10 21.68
CA PHE A 698 36.17 14.39 22.35
C PHE A 698 35.98 14.24 23.86
N THR A 699 35.00 13.43 24.30
CA THR A 699 34.75 13.30 25.74
C THR A 699 35.76 12.46 26.49
N ASP A 700 36.28 11.40 25.87
CA ASP A 700 37.14 10.43 26.55
C ASP A 700 38.62 10.83 26.52
N ASN A 701 39.01 11.65 25.53
CA ASN A 701 40.40 12.11 25.38
C ASN A 701 40.51 13.63 25.54
N TYR A 702 39.92 14.42 24.64
CA TYR A 702 40.14 15.87 24.63
C TYR A 702 39.72 16.54 25.94
N LEU A 703 38.49 16.30 26.41
CA LEU A 703 37.99 16.91 27.66
C LEU A 703 38.85 16.56 28.87
N GLU A 704 39.43 15.35 28.92
CA GLU A 704 40.30 14.94 30.02
C GLU A 704 41.72 15.51 29.88
N LEU A 705 42.23 15.66 28.65
CA LEU A 705 43.53 16.27 28.38
C LEU A 705 43.56 17.77 28.72
N VAL A 706 42.48 18.50 28.46
CA VAL A 706 42.44 19.96 28.64
C VAL A 706 41.88 20.40 29.98
N LYS A 707 41.40 19.46 30.81
CA LYS A 707 40.67 19.73 32.06
C LYS A 707 41.43 20.59 33.04
N GLU A 708 42.69 20.24 33.32
CA GLU A 708 43.55 20.99 34.24
C GLU A 708 43.80 22.40 33.70
N ARG A 709 44.04 22.52 32.38
CA ARG A 709 44.25 23.80 31.69
C ARG A 709 43.00 24.68 31.75
N ALA A 710 41.83 24.13 31.44
CA ALA A 710 40.54 24.83 31.49
C ALA A 710 40.20 25.33 32.90
N TYR A 711 40.51 24.54 33.95
CA TYR A 711 40.34 24.96 35.34
C TYR A 711 41.42 25.94 35.85
N GLY A 712 42.45 26.25 35.06
CA GLY A 712 43.60 27.05 35.51
C GLY A 712 44.41 26.34 36.60
N GLN A 713 44.38 25.01 36.63
CA GLN A 713 45.11 24.18 37.59
C GLN A 713 46.49 23.85 37.01
N GLY A 714 47.46 24.74 37.19
CA GLY A 714 48.83 24.56 36.72
C GLY A 714 49.48 25.89 36.34
N ASP A 715 50.70 25.83 35.79
CA ASP A 715 51.44 27.00 35.29
C ASP A 715 51.03 27.34 33.85
N TYR A 716 49.73 27.58 33.62
CA TYR A 716 49.19 27.96 32.31
C TYR A 716 48.96 29.49 32.24
N THR A 717 49.26 30.07 31.09
CA THR A 717 48.96 31.46 30.79
C THR A 717 47.45 31.66 30.57
N PRO A 718 46.92 32.89 30.74
CA PRO A 718 45.53 33.18 30.43
C PRO A 718 45.13 32.84 28.98
N ALA A 719 46.07 32.92 28.03
CA ALA A 719 45.84 32.56 26.63
C ALA A 719 45.73 31.04 26.44
N GLU A 720 46.63 30.26 27.06
CA GLU A 720 46.57 28.79 27.05
C GLU A 720 45.30 28.27 27.74
N GLN A 721 44.87 28.91 28.83
CA GLN A 721 43.61 28.59 29.49
C GLN A 721 42.40 28.95 28.61
N ALA A 722 42.41 30.12 27.96
CA ALA A 722 41.33 30.54 27.08
C ALA A 722 41.20 29.73 25.78
N SER A 723 42.29 29.07 25.35
CA SER A 723 42.30 28.18 24.19
C SER A 723 41.52 26.87 24.44
N ALA A 724 41.50 26.39 25.69
CA ALA A 724 40.81 25.17 26.12
C ALA A 724 39.29 25.33 26.11
#